data_AF-A0A9P9YWN1-F1
#
_entry.id   AF-A0A9P9YWN1-F1
#
_cell.length_a   1.000
_cell.length_b   1.000
_cell.length_c   1.000
_cell.angle_alpha   90.00
_cell.angle_beta   90.00
_cell.angle_gamma   90.00
#
_symmetry.space_group_name_H-M   'P 1'
#
loop_
_entity.id
_entity.type
_entity.pdbx_description
1 polymer ?
#
loop_
_entity_poly.entity_id
_entity_poly.type
_entity_poly.pdbx_seq_one_letter_code
_entity_poly.pdbx_strand_id
1 'polypeptide(L)'
;MYHPMGTIHDGWGNYSVSVKCSWLIDARHPHWNRRHNTNPSRTANIRIHLREFATECGWDHLYIYDGDSVDSPLLAVFSGLMYRGNFSIRRVPQVIARSGTALVHFFSDDAYNMSGFNLTYKMNGCPSDSDEVECSGHGKCRDGDCVCDPMFRGEACNIAACPNNCLESKNQGHCRLDQERCSCYEGFAGDDCSQISAHGAWSTVHPKHSPAPAGSASHGATVWRDTLHIVGGESYGRGELMSTYDFNGNVWETVHPEDGGEVPDKRYGASTVMYGDKIFMYGGVVKGQGITNELWAFDVSARTWANISVRPDSLCNATTGGTTAMCGPLHVVGHTATLVPGYGDKNNYQYMVVIFGHSPNYGYLNTVQEFNFGSREWRIVPTTGYVVKGGYGHSAAYDFLTEKVYVYGGIVSESESSQVLSPRLYAYEPATRIWSLLSAAPSARLLHTANFVNQGLMMVFGGNTHNDTSQSYGAKCYSQDLLVYDVYCDSWHYHPMPGHLQADLARFGHSSVVFKESLYIYGGFNGQLLSDMLRYQPGYCSYYTKQEKCTSARPGVKCIWDVQKMRCIAITQVQRSAIYGREQYDYVACPSKSRLTLTSELLHDVHRCQELANCQSCVSTAFGCTYCGNGVCSKERCRETTSMASVFFESSTQQAVSTASPPLNAKHLDSCPITEDYLVHSVCEQLHNCRACSANLACRWDSEQNRCRSYSSAGGIAVNRTQDEVACTPACATLTNCQNCTEDECIWCQNEQRCVDRNAYTASFPYGQCREWTTFTAKCRSAPMQSTALTVGSTTALSSAQCGFYNSCQMCLDDPACGWCDNGSNTGLGRCVVGGALAPYDETECALKHWFFTSCPRCNCNGHSYCNDQQHCEQPCNNLTTGVHCEKCRTGYWGNPINGGKCQRCDCNGQGVYCHPDTGKCYCTTKGIVGDHCEKCDSQNHYHGDPLKGSCYY
;
A
#
# COMPACT_ATOMS: atom_id res chain seq x y z
N MET A 1 -35.65 14.50 19.99
CA MET A 1 -35.33 13.08 20.23
C MET A 1 -33.85 13.05 20.55
N TYR A 2 -33.46 12.72 21.79
CA TYR A 2 -32.04 12.67 22.15
C TYR A 2 -31.54 11.25 21.93
N HIS A 3 -30.80 11.03 20.85
CA HIS A 3 -30.04 9.80 20.63
C HIS A 3 -28.89 9.73 21.63
N PRO A 4 -28.65 8.59 22.31
CA PRO A 4 -27.46 8.42 23.13
C PRO A 4 -26.21 8.67 22.28
N MET A 5 -25.33 9.54 22.77
CA MET A 5 -24.13 9.95 22.04
C MET A 5 -22.93 10.13 22.98
N GLY A 6 -21.73 10.05 22.44
CA GLY A 6 -20.49 10.25 23.18
C GLY A 6 -19.33 10.63 22.26
N THR A 7 -18.18 10.87 22.87
CA THR A 7 -16.93 11.24 22.18
C THR A 7 -15.80 10.36 22.65
N ILE A 8 -14.89 9.99 21.73
CA ILE A 8 -13.66 9.26 22.02
C ILE A 8 -12.51 10.07 21.41
N HIS A 9 -11.46 10.29 22.20
CA HIS A 9 -10.25 10.96 21.76
C HIS A 9 -9.02 10.29 22.37
N ASP A 10 -7.87 10.43 21.74
CA ASP A 10 -6.59 9.86 22.18
C ASP A 10 -5.95 10.62 23.36
N GLY A 11 -6.30 11.89 23.56
CA GLY A 11 -5.81 12.68 24.68
C GLY A 11 -5.81 14.18 24.40
N TRP A 12 -5.16 14.95 25.28
CA TRP A 12 -4.86 16.36 25.02
C TRP A 12 -3.42 16.47 24.50
N GLY A 13 -3.21 17.20 23.41
CA GLY A 13 -1.88 17.36 22.80
C GLY A 13 -1.62 16.33 21.71
N ASN A 14 -0.36 15.89 21.57
CA ASN A 14 -0.02 14.82 20.65
C ASN A 14 -0.17 13.44 21.34
N TYR A 15 -0.61 12.41 20.61
CA TYR A 15 -0.69 11.05 21.14
C TYR A 15 0.69 10.49 21.53
N SER A 16 0.71 9.48 22.38
CA SER A 16 1.94 8.78 22.75
C SER A 16 2.37 7.80 21.63
N VAL A 17 3.68 7.68 21.40
CA VAL A 17 4.24 6.65 20.50
C VAL A 17 4.15 5.27 21.15
N SER A 18 4.12 4.21 20.34
CA SER A 18 4.12 2.82 20.80
C SER A 18 2.91 2.45 21.68
N VAL A 19 1.73 3.00 21.40
CA VAL A 19 0.51 2.75 22.21
C VAL A 19 -0.53 1.93 21.48
N LYS A 20 -1.30 1.21 22.29
CA LYS A 20 -2.47 0.44 21.87
C LYS A 20 -3.63 0.81 22.75
N CYS A 21 -4.73 1.26 22.14
CA CYS A 21 -5.93 1.63 22.86
C CYS A 21 -7.15 1.02 22.19
N SER A 22 -8.07 0.48 22.97
CA SER A 22 -9.30 -0.15 22.48
C SER A 22 -10.51 0.39 23.22
N TRP A 23 -11.58 0.68 22.49
CA TRP A 23 -12.85 1.13 23.03
C TRP A 23 -13.98 0.29 22.46
N LEU A 24 -14.83 -0.24 23.34
CA LEU A 24 -16.05 -0.94 22.94
C LEU A 24 -17.26 -0.02 23.15
N ILE A 25 -17.99 0.24 22.07
CA ILE A 25 -19.28 0.91 22.11
C ILE A 25 -20.35 -0.19 22.08
N ASP A 26 -21.12 -0.36 23.17
CA ASP A 26 -22.18 -1.36 23.26
C ASP A 26 -23.55 -0.70 23.42
N ALA A 27 -24.40 -0.86 22.40
CA ALA A 27 -25.77 -0.31 22.38
C ALA A 27 -26.83 -1.32 22.89
N ARG A 28 -26.45 -2.52 23.31
CA ARG A 28 -27.36 -3.64 23.64
C ARG A 28 -27.80 -3.68 25.12
N HIS A 29 -27.58 -2.60 25.87
CA HIS A 29 -27.65 -2.65 27.34
C HIS A 29 -29.03 -3.09 27.91
N PRO A 30 -29.09 -4.05 28.88
CA PRO A 30 -30.33 -4.67 29.38
C PRO A 30 -31.34 -3.72 30.04
N HIS A 31 -30.89 -2.56 30.55
CA HIS A 31 -31.76 -1.59 31.22
C HIS A 31 -32.67 -0.79 30.26
N TRP A 32 -32.38 -0.79 28.96
CA TRP A 32 -33.23 -0.13 27.95
C TRP A 32 -34.47 -0.96 27.61
N ASN A 33 -34.32 -2.28 27.50
CA ASN A 33 -35.41 -3.20 27.12
C ASN A 33 -36.50 -3.37 28.19
N ARG A 34 -36.26 -2.99 29.45
CA ARG A 34 -37.29 -3.07 30.51
C ARG A 34 -38.29 -1.91 30.49
N ARG A 35 -38.04 -0.80 29.79
CA ARG A 35 -38.96 0.36 29.73
C ARG A 35 -39.78 0.46 28.44
N HIS A 36 -39.32 -0.12 27.34
CA HIS A 36 -40.06 -0.08 26.08
C HIS A 36 -40.28 -1.50 25.55
N ASN A 37 -41.36 -2.09 26.06
CA ASN A 37 -41.96 -3.28 25.49
C ASN A 37 -42.58 -2.89 24.14
N THR A 38 -41.93 -3.28 23.04
CA THR A 38 -42.54 -3.73 21.77
C THR A 38 -41.44 -4.08 20.76
N ASN A 39 -41.32 -5.37 20.44
CA ASN A 39 -40.45 -6.00 19.44
C ASN A 39 -38.93 -6.09 19.71
N PRO A 40 -38.38 -7.29 20.02
CA PRO A 40 -36.93 -7.55 20.09
C PRO A 40 -36.28 -7.72 18.70
N SER A 41 -36.83 -7.08 17.66
CA SER A 41 -36.55 -7.43 16.26
C SER A 41 -35.42 -6.63 15.60
N ARG A 42 -34.89 -5.57 16.22
CA ARG A 42 -33.90 -4.69 15.57
C ARG A 42 -32.72 -4.38 16.47
N THR A 43 -31.52 -4.75 16.03
CA THR A 43 -30.25 -4.34 16.65
C THR A 43 -30.06 -2.83 16.46
N ALA A 44 -29.54 -2.15 17.48
CA ALA A 44 -29.27 -0.72 17.39
C ALA A 44 -28.09 -0.46 16.43
N ASN A 45 -28.15 0.62 15.64
CA ASN A 45 -27.03 1.03 14.78
C ASN A 45 -26.14 2.00 15.56
N ILE A 46 -24.82 1.85 15.45
CA ILE A 46 -23.84 2.78 16.01
C ILE A 46 -23.19 3.54 14.86
N ARG A 47 -23.29 4.86 14.87
CA ARG A 47 -22.57 5.71 13.92
C ARG A 47 -21.40 6.37 14.55
N ILE A 48 -20.32 6.45 13.78
CA ILE A 48 -19.06 7.05 14.18
C ILE A 48 -18.68 8.11 13.15
N HIS A 49 -18.32 9.29 13.63
CA HIS A 49 -17.92 10.44 12.81
C HIS A 49 -16.62 11.03 13.35
N LEU A 50 -15.63 11.22 12.47
CA LEU A 50 -14.34 11.81 12.79
C LEU A 50 -14.42 13.34 12.67
N ARG A 51 -14.20 14.05 13.78
CA ARG A 51 -14.15 15.52 13.82
C ARG A 51 -12.75 16.06 13.55
N GLU A 52 -11.74 15.41 14.10
CA GLU A 52 -10.33 15.70 13.86
C GLU A 52 -9.58 14.38 13.65
N PHE A 53 -8.65 14.35 12.70
CA PHE A 53 -7.82 13.17 12.46
C PHE A 53 -6.50 13.56 11.79
N ALA A 54 -5.40 13.34 12.52
CA ALA A 54 -4.03 13.62 12.13
C ALA A 54 -3.09 12.60 12.79
N THR A 55 -2.71 11.58 12.04
CA THR A 55 -1.81 10.48 12.46
C THR A 55 -0.68 10.30 11.44
N GLU A 56 0.36 9.54 11.79
CA GLU A 56 1.40 9.18 10.83
C GLU A 56 0.83 8.34 9.68
N CYS A 57 1.07 8.78 8.44
CA CYS A 57 0.44 8.17 7.28
C CYS A 57 1.09 6.83 6.93
N GLY A 58 0.32 5.74 6.99
CA GLY A 58 0.76 4.39 6.65
C GLY A 58 1.41 3.62 7.79
N TRP A 59 1.61 4.23 8.96
CA TRP A 59 2.23 3.60 10.14
C TRP A 59 1.27 3.54 11.33
N ASP A 60 0.55 4.63 11.59
CA ASP A 60 -0.44 4.72 12.66
C ASP A 60 -1.86 4.56 12.14
N HIS A 61 -2.64 3.73 12.84
CA HIS A 61 -3.91 3.24 12.32
C HIS A 61 -5.01 3.26 13.38
N LEU A 62 -6.19 3.76 12.98
CA LEU A 62 -7.44 3.66 13.73
C LEU A 62 -8.39 2.69 13.01
N TYR A 63 -8.61 1.53 13.62
CA TYR A 63 -9.48 0.47 13.15
C TYR A 63 -10.89 0.59 13.74
N ILE A 64 -11.90 0.33 12.93
CA ILE A 64 -13.30 0.28 13.36
C ILE A 64 -13.94 -1.01 12.88
N TYR A 65 -14.40 -1.85 13.80
CA TYR A 65 -15.04 -3.15 13.54
C TYR A 65 -16.54 -3.10 13.86
N ASP A 66 -17.35 -3.79 13.05
CA ASP A 66 -18.78 -4.00 13.28
C ASP A 66 -19.03 -5.21 14.19
N GLY A 67 -18.80 -5.03 15.48
CA GLY A 67 -18.95 -6.09 16.47
C GLY A 67 -18.19 -5.77 17.74
N ASP A 68 -17.94 -6.80 18.52
CA ASP A 68 -17.37 -6.71 19.87
C ASP A 68 -15.95 -7.27 19.99
N SER A 69 -15.33 -7.62 18.86
CA SER A 69 -13.96 -8.13 18.76
C SER A 69 -13.28 -7.67 17.47
N VAL A 70 -11.96 -7.84 17.38
CA VAL A 70 -11.17 -7.57 16.16
C VAL A 70 -11.32 -8.62 15.06
N ASP A 71 -12.00 -9.74 15.35
CA ASP A 71 -12.35 -10.74 14.32
C ASP A 71 -13.76 -10.47 13.74
N SER A 72 -14.45 -9.44 14.25
CA SER A 72 -15.68 -8.92 13.65
C SER A 72 -15.40 -8.23 12.31
N PRO A 73 -16.39 -8.01 11.43
CA PRO A 73 -16.18 -7.36 10.14
C PRO A 73 -15.51 -5.98 10.27
N LEU A 74 -14.35 -5.82 9.61
CA LEU A 74 -13.63 -4.54 9.57
C LEU A 74 -14.33 -3.56 8.62
N LEU A 75 -14.71 -2.38 9.14
CA LEU A 75 -15.45 -1.36 8.39
C LEU A 75 -14.54 -0.28 7.80
N ALA A 76 -13.54 0.15 8.55
CA ALA A 76 -12.65 1.26 8.21
C ALA A 76 -11.28 1.15 8.90
N VAL A 77 -10.25 1.65 8.24
CA VAL A 77 -8.90 1.81 8.79
C VAL A 77 -8.38 3.20 8.41
N PHE A 78 -8.40 4.14 9.35
CA PHE A 78 -7.95 5.50 9.08
C PHE A 78 -6.48 5.69 9.43
N SER A 79 -5.77 6.44 8.58
CA SER A 79 -4.37 6.82 8.75
C SER A 79 -4.08 8.13 7.99
N GLY A 80 -3.11 8.91 8.47
CA GLY A 80 -2.69 10.18 7.88
C GLY A 80 -3.50 11.40 8.32
N LEU A 81 -3.50 12.43 7.47
CA LEU A 81 -4.20 13.70 7.70
C LEU A 81 -5.56 13.76 6.97
N MET A 82 -6.63 14.00 7.72
CA MET A 82 -7.97 14.27 7.15
C MET A 82 -8.49 15.67 7.48
N TYR A 83 -8.39 16.08 8.75
CA TYR A 83 -8.83 17.41 9.23
C TYR A 83 -7.80 17.98 10.22
N ARG A 84 -7.23 19.15 9.92
CA ARG A 84 -6.40 19.93 10.85
C ARG A 84 -6.25 21.38 10.38
N GLY A 85 -6.73 22.34 11.17
CA GLY A 85 -6.65 23.76 10.83
C GLY A 85 -7.32 24.09 9.49
N ASN A 86 -6.55 24.60 8.52
CA ASN A 86 -7.06 24.95 7.18
C ASN A 86 -7.12 23.76 6.20
N PHE A 87 -6.59 22.59 6.58
CA PHE A 87 -6.66 21.40 5.73
C PHE A 87 -7.88 20.56 6.12
N SER A 88 -8.70 20.25 5.12
CA SER A 88 -9.83 19.33 5.21
C SER A 88 -9.90 18.52 3.93
N ILE A 89 -10.09 17.21 4.04
CA ILE A 89 -10.64 16.46 2.92
C ILE A 89 -12.12 16.82 2.76
N ARG A 90 -12.61 16.77 1.52
CA ARG A 90 -13.93 17.31 1.16
C ARG A 90 -15.09 16.66 1.93
N ARG A 91 -14.96 15.38 2.28
CA ARG A 91 -15.93 14.61 3.06
C ARG A 91 -15.20 13.44 3.72
N VAL A 92 -15.29 13.30 5.04
CA VAL A 92 -14.96 12.03 5.73
C VAL A 92 -16.25 11.26 5.89
N PRO A 93 -16.38 10.05 5.30
CA PRO A 93 -17.63 9.33 5.37
C PRO A 93 -17.90 8.83 6.80
N GLN A 94 -19.17 8.78 7.18
CA GLN A 94 -19.58 8.21 8.46
C GLN A 94 -19.39 6.68 8.43
N VAL A 95 -18.86 6.12 9.51
CA VAL A 95 -18.77 4.67 9.68
C VAL A 95 -20.00 4.19 10.44
N ILE A 96 -20.68 3.17 9.90
CA ILE A 96 -21.93 2.63 10.46
C ILE A 96 -21.71 1.17 10.83
N ALA A 97 -21.76 0.88 12.14
CA ALA A 97 -21.81 -0.47 12.68
C ALA A 97 -23.28 -0.87 12.92
N ARG A 98 -23.70 -2.01 12.39
CA ARG A 98 -25.11 -2.47 12.41
C ARG A 98 -25.34 -3.66 13.35
N SER A 99 -24.29 -4.22 13.94
CA SER A 99 -24.35 -5.35 14.88
C SER A 99 -24.91 -5.00 16.26
N GLY A 100 -25.03 -3.72 16.62
CA GLY A 100 -25.32 -3.28 17.99
C GLY A 100 -24.08 -3.03 18.84
N THR A 101 -22.89 -3.33 18.32
CA THR A 101 -21.60 -3.04 18.94
C THR A 101 -20.62 -2.49 17.93
N ALA A 102 -19.65 -1.70 18.39
CA ALA A 102 -18.50 -1.31 17.60
C ALA A 102 -17.25 -1.34 18.45
N LEU A 103 -16.24 -2.08 17.99
CA LEU A 103 -14.89 -2.05 18.57
C LEU A 103 -14.05 -1.05 17.77
N VAL A 104 -13.49 -0.07 18.48
CA VAL A 104 -12.54 0.89 17.95
C VAL A 104 -11.16 0.55 18.52
N HIS A 105 -10.15 0.41 17.67
CA HIS A 105 -8.80 0.07 18.09
C HIS A 105 -7.78 1.00 17.44
N PHE A 106 -6.91 1.60 18.24
CA PHE A 106 -5.84 2.50 17.79
C PHE A 106 -4.47 1.86 18.07
N PHE A 107 -3.59 1.91 17.08
CA PHE A 107 -2.20 1.47 17.15
C PHE A 107 -1.29 2.59 16.65
N SER A 108 -0.24 2.89 17.42
CA SER A 108 0.88 3.74 16.98
C SER A 108 2.23 3.03 17.09
N ASP A 109 3.15 3.39 16.20
CA ASP A 109 4.50 2.83 16.16
C ASP A 109 5.54 3.67 16.96
N ASP A 110 6.84 3.36 16.79
CA ASP A 110 7.94 3.98 17.53
C ASP A 110 8.50 5.27 16.88
N ALA A 111 7.91 5.79 15.79
CA ALA A 111 8.50 6.85 14.98
C ALA A 111 8.19 8.28 15.49
N TYR A 112 7.07 8.90 15.08
CA TYR A 112 6.69 10.24 15.56
C TYR A 112 5.19 10.37 15.77
N ASN A 113 4.78 11.41 16.50
CA ASN A 113 3.38 11.64 16.85
C ASN A 113 2.81 12.95 16.25
N MET A 114 1.49 13.00 16.18
CA MET A 114 0.69 14.13 15.69
C MET A 114 -0.48 14.40 16.65
N SER A 115 -1.45 15.24 16.28
CA SER A 115 -2.58 15.60 17.16
C SER A 115 -3.63 14.51 17.37
N GLY A 116 -3.50 13.35 16.71
CA GLY A 116 -4.31 12.18 16.99
C GLY A 116 -5.69 12.25 16.36
N PHE A 117 -6.71 11.84 17.10
CA PHE A 117 -8.08 11.78 16.60
C PHE A 117 -9.11 12.19 17.64
N ASN A 118 -10.18 12.82 17.15
CA ASN A 118 -11.36 13.12 17.94
C ASN A 118 -12.58 12.63 17.17
N LEU A 119 -13.26 11.63 17.72
CA LEU A 119 -14.43 11.03 17.11
C LEU A 119 -15.66 11.16 17.99
N THR A 120 -16.81 11.19 17.35
CA THR A 120 -18.11 11.19 18.02
C THR A 120 -18.91 10.00 17.57
N TYR A 121 -19.75 9.46 18.45
CA TYR A 121 -20.67 8.39 18.09
C TYR A 121 -22.09 8.66 18.53
N LYS A 122 -23.07 8.13 17.79
CA LYS A 122 -24.50 8.24 18.06
C LYS A 122 -25.19 6.88 17.88
N MET A 123 -26.03 6.49 18.84
CA MET A 123 -26.84 5.27 18.77
C MET A 123 -28.19 5.56 18.10
N ASN A 124 -28.52 4.80 17.05
CA ASN A 124 -29.73 4.96 16.24
C ASN A 124 -29.96 6.37 15.68
N GLY A 125 -28.93 7.24 15.63
CA GLY A 125 -29.06 8.52 14.93
C GLY A 125 -29.37 8.27 13.46
N CYS A 126 -29.56 9.28 12.62
CA CYS A 126 -29.66 9.12 11.15
C CYS A 126 -28.46 9.69 10.37
N PRO A 127 -28.05 9.06 9.23
CA PRO A 127 -26.81 9.42 8.55
C PRO A 127 -26.88 10.86 8.05
N SER A 128 -25.74 11.54 8.00
CA SER A 128 -25.68 12.96 7.66
C SER A 128 -24.29 13.39 7.21
N ASP A 129 -24.20 14.42 6.37
CA ASP A 129 -22.93 15.06 6.01
C ASP A 129 -22.34 15.92 7.15
N SER A 130 -23.18 16.31 8.12
CA SER A 130 -22.78 17.08 9.29
C SER A 130 -23.34 16.42 10.54
N ASP A 131 -22.56 16.45 11.63
CA ASP A 131 -22.98 15.94 12.92
C ASP A 131 -24.08 16.77 13.59
N GLU A 132 -24.38 17.97 13.10
CA GLU A 132 -25.38 18.89 13.67
C GLU A 132 -26.81 18.63 13.18
N VAL A 133 -26.98 18.04 12.00
CA VAL A 133 -28.29 17.80 11.39
C VAL A 133 -28.53 16.31 11.13
N GLU A 134 -29.80 15.87 11.19
CA GLU A 134 -30.19 14.53 10.80
C GLU A 134 -30.57 14.49 9.32
N CYS A 135 -30.20 13.42 8.61
CA CYS A 135 -30.53 13.25 7.19
C CYS A 135 -30.07 14.42 6.33
N SER A 136 -28.92 15.01 6.67
CA SER A 136 -28.35 16.20 6.05
C SER A 136 -29.33 17.38 5.95
N GLY A 137 -30.37 17.42 6.79
CA GLY A 137 -31.43 18.43 6.74
C GLY A 137 -32.48 18.23 5.65
N HIS A 138 -32.44 17.12 4.90
CA HIS A 138 -33.27 16.84 3.73
C HIS A 138 -34.03 15.51 3.85
N GLY A 139 -34.49 15.20 5.06
CA GLY A 139 -35.28 14.00 5.31
C GLY A 139 -35.68 13.88 6.77
N LYS A 140 -36.44 12.83 7.06
CA LYS A 140 -36.86 12.49 8.41
C LYS A 140 -36.15 11.23 8.88
N CYS A 141 -35.55 11.32 10.07
CA CYS A 141 -34.94 10.17 10.70
C CYS A 141 -35.99 9.17 11.18
N ARG A 142 -35.86 7.90 10.79
CA ARG A 142 -36.76 6.84 11.21
C ARG A 142 -35.95 5.60 11.57
N ASP A 143 -35.86 5.30 12.87
CA ASP A 143 -35.18 4.13 13.42
C ASP A 143 -33.74 3.95 12.91
N GLY A 144 -33.02 5.07 12.76
CA GLY A 144 -31.64 5.08 12.31
C GLY A 144 -31.44 4.99 10.80
N ASP A 145 -32.48 5.09 9.98
CA ASP A 145 -32.37 5.30 8.54
C ASP A 145 -33.05 6.60 8.13
N CYS A 146 -32.56 7.23 7.08
CA CYS A 146 -33.21 8.42 6.55
C CYS A 146 -34.30 8.09 5.56
N VAL A 147 -35.46 8.69 5.77
CA VAL A 147 -36.49 8.81 4.74
C VAL A 147 -36.32 10.18 4.11
N CYS A 148 -35.73 10.22 2.91
CA CYS A 148 -35.42 11.47 2.24
C CYS A 148 -36.65 12.24 1.80
N ASP A 149 -36.54 13.57 1.85
CA ASP A 149 -37.48 14.47 1.22
C ASP A 149 -37.44 14.29 -0.31
N PRO A 150 -38.51 14.62 -1.04
CA PRO A 150 -38.50 14.57 -2.50
C PRO A 150 -37.30 15.32 -3.07
N MET A 151 -36.68 14.78 -4.13
CA MET A 151 -35.47 15.32 -4.79
C MET A 151 -34.15 15.16 -4.03
N PHE A 152 -34.14 14.43 -2.91
CA PHE A 152 -32.93 14.04 -2.22
C PHE A 152 -32.82 12.52 -2.10
N ARG A 153 -31.60 12.01 -2.19
CA ARG A 153 -31.30 10.58 -2.11
C ARG A 153 -29.95 10.33 -1.45
N GLY A 154 -29.54 9.07 -1.44
CA GLY A 154 -28.38 8.59 -0.69
C GLY A 154 -28.78 8.22 0.74
N GLU A 155 -27.94 7.45 1.43
CA GLU A 155 -28.24 7.01 2.79
C GLU A 155 -28.50 8.20 3.72
N ALA A 156 -27.74 9.29 3.55
CA ALA A 156 -27.80 10.53 4.34
C ALA A 156 -28.72 11.62 3.77
N CYS A 157 -29.46 11.36 2.68
CA CYS A 157 -30.23 12.37 1.94
C CYS A 157 -29.41 13.61 1.53
N ASN A 158 -28.11 13.44 1.34
CA ASN A 158 -27.17 14.48 0.96
C ASN A 158 -27.02 14.64 -0.57
N ILE A 159 -27.51 13.68 -1.35
CA ILE A 159 -27.38 13.71 -2.80
C ILE A 159 -28.64 14.38 -3.36
N ALA A 160 -28.50 15.65 -3.71
CA ALA A 160 -29.55 16.38 -4.42
C ALA A 160 -29.68 15.84 -5.86
N ALA A 161 -30.91 15.57 -6.29
CA ALA A 161 -31.23 15.23 -7.67
C ALA A 161 -30.90 16.40 -8.62
N CYS A 162 -31.10 17.64 -8.18
CA CYS A 162 -30.76 18.84 -8.93
C CYS A 162 -29.91 19.80 -8.09
N PRO A 163 -28.60 19.54 -7.94
CA PRO A 163 -27.70 20.41 -7.19
C PRO A 163 -27.70 21.83 -7.79
N ASN A 164 -27.63 22.86 -6.94
CA ASN A 164 -27.67 24.28 -7.32
C ASN A 164 -28.85 24.67 -8.23
N ASN A 165 -29.96 23.93 -8.20
CA ASN A 165 -31.10 24.07 -9.12
C ASN A 165 -30.66 24.12 -10.60
N CYS A 166 -29.66 23.32 -10.97
CA CYS A 166 -29.10 23.23 -12.33
C CYS A 166 -28.64 24.58 -12.91
N LEU A 167 -28.35 25.55 -12.04
CA LEU A 167 -28.05 26.94 -12.41
C LEU A 167 -29.08 27.55 -13.37
N GLU A 168 -30.35 27.21 -13.18
CA GLU A 168 -31.48 27.72 -13.96
C GLU A 168 -31.55 29.25 -13.95
N SER A 169 -31.22 29.89 -12.81
CA SER A 169 -31.16 31.35 -12.67
C SER A 169 -30.11 32.01 -13.58
N LYS A 170 -29.11 31.25 -14.02
CA LYS A 170 -28.09 31.68 -14.99
C LYS A 170 -28.37 31.16 -16.41
N ASN A 171 -29.52 30.52 -16.63
CA ASN A 171 -29.90 29.90 -17.89
C ASN A 171 -28.86 28.90 -18.40
N GLN A 172 -28.39 27.99 -17.54
CA GLN A 172 -27.38 26.96 -17.86
C GLN A 172 -27.95 25.53 -17.88
N GLY A 173 -29.09 25.31 -17.24
CA GLY A 173 -29.80 24.05 -17.26
C GLY A 173 -31.17 24.17 -16.60
N HIS A 174 -31.90 23.06 -16.60
CA HIS A 174 -33.19 22.94 -15.93
C HIS A 174 -33.31 21.59 -15.23
N CYS A 175 -33.98 21.58 -14.09
CA CYS A 175 -34.15 20.38 -13.27
C CYS A 175 -35.24 19.47 -13.84
N ARG A 176 -34.90 18.20 -14.13
CA ARG A 176 -35.87 17.20 -14.60
C ARG A 176 -36.31 16.33 -13.44
N LEU A 177 -37.43 16.71 -12.82
CA LEU A 177 -38.00 16.01 -11.66
C LEU A 177 -38.33 14.53 -11.96
N ASP A 178 -38.74 14.22 -13.19
CA ASP A 178 -39.07 12.88 -13.66
C ASP A 178 -37.84 11.95 -13.78
N GLN A 179 -36.66 12.53 -13.95
CA GLN A 179 -35.39 11.80 -14.12
C GLN A 179 -34.45 11.98 -12.93
N GLU A 180 -34.88 12.75 -11.92
CA GLU A 180 -34.10 13.11 -10.73
C GLU A 180 -32.67 13.60 -11.07
N ARG A 181 -32.55 14.43 -12.11
CA ARG A 181 -31.25 14.95 -12.60
C ARG A 181 -31.37 16.30 -13.29
N CYS A 182 -30.23 17.00 -13.38
CA CYS A 182 -30.11 18.19 -14.20
C CYS A 182 -30.04 17.88 -15.70
N SER A 183 -30.77 18.65 -16.51
CA SER A 183 -30.63 18.69 -17.96
C SER A 183 -29.95 20.00 -18.35
N CYS A 184 -28.67 19.92 -18.73
CA CYS A 184 -27.89 21.08 -19.09
C CYS A 184 -28.22 21.57 -20.51
N TYR A 185 -28.21 22.89 -20.69
CA TYR A 185 -28.31 23.50 -22.00
C TYR A 185 -27.00 23.35 -22.79
N GLU A 186 -27.07 23.57 -24.09
CA GLU A 186 -25.93 23.46 -24.99
C GLU A 186 -24.73 24.29 -24.48
N GLY A 187 -23.55 23.69 -24.47
CA GLY A 187 -22.33 24.29 -23.95
C GLY A 187 -22.05 24.00 -22.47
N PHE A 188 -23.03 23.54 -21.69
CA PHE A 188 -22.90 23.27 -20.25
C PHE A 188 -23.00 21.78 -19.91
N ALA A 189 -22.38 21.36 -18.81
CA ALA A 189 -22.31 19.98 -18.36
C ALA A 189 -22.01 19.87 -16.85
N GLY A 190 -21.91 18.64 -16.35
CA GLY A 190 -21.71 18.31 -14.94
C GLY A 190 -23.01 18.12 -14.17
N ASP A 191 -22.91 17.69 -12.91
CA ASP A 191 -24.07 17.32 -12.09
C ASP A 191 -25.05 18.50 -11.86
N ASP A 192 -24.56 19.74 -11.91
CA ASP A 192 -25.32 20.98 -11.66
C ASP A 192 -25.31 21.98 -12.83
N CYS A 193 -24.79 21.56 -13.99
CA CYS A 193 -24.61 22.39 -15.19
C CYS A 193 -23.65 23.59 -15.05
N SER A 194 -22.80 23.62 -14.02
CA SER A 194 -21.80 24.69 -13.83
C SER A 194 -20.55 24.58 -14.71
N GLN A 195 -20.31 23.40 -15.31
CA GLN A 195 -19.08 23.14 -16.06
C GLN A 195 -19.30 23.46 -17.54
N ILE A 196 -18.26 24.02 -18.19
CA ILE A 196 -18.28 24.28 -19.63
C ILE A 196 -17.88 22.99 -20.35
N SER A 197 -18.80 22.42 -21.12
CA SER A 197 -18.60 21.16 -21.86
C SER A 197 -17.35 21.17 -22.75
N ALA A 198 -17.02 22.32 -23.37
CA ALA A 198 -15.84 22.48 -24.21
C ALA A 198 -14.51 22.27 -23.49
N HIS A 199 -14.47 22.44 -22.16
CA HIS A 199 -13.29 22.22 -21.32
C HIS A 199 -13.19 20.77 -20.81
N GLY A 200 -14.17 19.93 -21.14
CA GLY A 200 -14.39 18.64 -20.48
C GLY A 200 -15.14 18.79 -19.16
N ALA A 201 -15.88 17.76 -18.78
CA ALA A 201 -16.78 17.82 -17.64
C ALA A 201 -16.74 16.54 -16.80
N TRP A 202 -16.71 16.73 -15.48
CA TRP A 202 -16.83 15.66 -14.50
C TRP A 202 -18.28 15.51 -14.02
N SER A 203 -18.68 14.28 -13.78
CA SER A 203 -19.99 13.93 -13.23
C SER A 203 -19.89 12.67 -12.38
N THR A 204 -20.86 12.48 -11.49
CA THR A 204 -20.96 11.27 -10.68
C THR A 204 -21.89 10.28 -11.36
N VAL A 205 -21.49 9.01 -11.46
CA VAL A 205 -22.34 7.96 -12.02
C VAL A 205 -23.23 7.41 -10.92
N HIS A 206 -24.53 7.41 -11.17
CA HIS A 206 -25.55 6.97 -10.22
C HIS A 206 -26.35 5.83 -10.83
N PRO A 207 -26.07 4.57 -10.44
CA PRO A 207 -26.82 3.40 -10.91
C PRO A 207 -28.31 3.50 -10.59
N LYS A 208 -29.16 2.98 -11.48
CA LYS A 208 -30.62 2.95 -11.32
C LYS A 208 -31.03 1.71 -10.53
N HIS A 209 -31.71 1.89 -9.40
CA HIS A 209 -32.37 0.81 -8.65
C HIS A 209 -31.51 -0.44 -8.30
N SER A 210 -30.18 -0.38 -8.43
CA SER A 210 -29.25 -1.45 -8.06
C SER A 210 -28.21 -0.91 -7.07
N PRO A 211 -28.03 -1.52 -5.89
CA PRO A 211 -26.95 -1.12 -4.99
C PRO A 211 -25.59 -1.42 -5.63
N ALA A 212 -24.62 -0.53 -5.44
CA ALA A 212 -23.25 -0.81 -5.81
C ALA A 212 -22.72 -1.99 -4.98
N PRO A 213 -21.78 -2.80 -5.51
CA PRO A 213 -21.14 -3.86 -4.73
C PRO A 213 -20.35 -3.26 -3.55
N ALA A 214 -19.92 -4.13 -2.63
CA ALA A 214 -19.05 -3.72 -1.54
C ALA A 214 -17.82 -2.98 -2.08
N GLY A 215 -17.42 -1.90 -1.39
CA GLY A 215 -16.27 -1.10 -1.80
C GLY A 215 -15.00 -1.94 -1.89
N SER A 216 -14.14 -1.61 -2.84
CA SER A 216 -12.89 -2.33 -3.05
C SER A 216 -11.76 -1.45 -3.58
N ALA A 217 -10.52 -1.89 -3.34
CA ALA A 217 -9.30 -1.24 -3.83
C ALA A 217 -8.27 -2.26 -4.35
N SER A 218 -7.37 -1.84 -5.23
CA SER A 218 -6.43 -2.69 -5.97
C SER A 218 -7.13 -3.85 -6.71
N HIS A 219 -8.31 -3.58 -7.26
CA HIS A 219 -8.99 -4.48 -8.20
C HIS A 219 -8.54 -4.22 -9.63
N GLY A 220 -8.63 -5.24 -10.48
CA GLY A 220 -8.54 -5.09 -11.93
C GLY A 220 -9.84 -4.56 -12.51
N ALA A 221 -9.76 -3.80 -13.60
CA ALA A 221 -10.92 -3.32 -14.34
C ALA A 221 -10.71 -3.48 -15.84
N THR A 222 -11.71 -4.04 -16.51
CA THR A 222 -11.70 -4.21 -17.97
C THR A 222 -13.09 -3.94 -18.55
N VAL A 223 -13.14 -3.51 -19.80
CA VAL A 223 -14.40 -3.29 -20.52
C VAL A 223 -14.49 -4.26 -21.67
N TRP A 224 -15.60 -4.98 -21.74
CA TRP A 224 -15.96 -5.79 -22.90
C TRP A 224 -17.31 -5.32 -23.42
N ARG A 225 -17.34 -4.89 -24.68
CA ARG A 225 -18.50 -4.24 -25.31
C ARG A 225 -18.99 -3.06 -24.47
N ASP A 226 -20.13 -3.19 -23.81
CA ASP A 226 -20.81 -2.19 -22.97
C ASP A 226 -20.83 -2.56 -21.48
N THR A 227 -20.05 -3.55 -21.07
CA THR A 227 -19.98 -4.01 -19.68
C THR A 227 -18.59 -3.77 -19.09
N LEU A 228 -18.55 -3.06 -17.97
CA LEU A 228 -17.38 -2.95 -17.08
C LEU A 228 -17.33 -4.17 -16.17
N HIS A 229 -16.16 -4.80 -16.08
CA HIS A 229 -15.89 -5.93 -15.21
C HIS A 229 -14.86 -5.50 -14.18
N ILE A 230 -15.25 -5.53 -12.91
CA ILE A 230 -14.36 -5.34 -11.75
C ILE A 230 -13.97 -6.72 -11.23
N VAL A 231 -12.67 -6.98 -11.13
CA VAL A 231 -12.13 -8.30 -10.79
C VAL A 231 -11.16 -8.20 -9.62
N GLY A 232 -11.42 -8.97 -8.57
CA GLY A 232 -10.67 -9.00 -7.33
C GLY A 232 -10.81 -7.70 -6.52
N GLY A 233 -9.74 -7.37 -5.80
CA GLY A 233 -9.66 -6.21 -4.92
C GLY A 233 -9.76 -6.56 -3.45
N GLU A 234 -9.11 -5.75 -2.63
CA GLU A 234 -9.25 -5.79 -1.18
C GLU A 234 -10.64 -5.27 -0.84
N SER A 235 -11.34 -5.97 0.04
CA SER A 235 -12.71 -5.64 0.47
C SER A 235 -12.96 -5.92 1.96
N TYR A 236 -11.89 -6.20 2.72
CA TYR A 236 -11.92 -6.74 4.08
C TYR A 236 -12.83 -7.97 4.19
N GLY A 237 -12.81 -8.82 3.16
CA GLY A 237 -13.61 -10.05 3.08
C GLY A 237 -15.09 -9.87 2.74
N ARG A 238 -15.57 -8.63 2.52
CA ARG A 238 -16.99 -8.33 2.24
C ARG A 238 -17.36 -8.35 0.75
N GLY A 239 -16.38 -8.25 -0.13
CA GLY A 239 -16.59 -8.17 -1.59
C GLY A 239 -16.53 -9.53 -2.27
N GLU A 240 -17.03 -9.56 -3.50
CA GLU A 240 -16.95 -10.72 -4.38
C GLU A 240 -15.72 -10.69 -5.28
N LEU A 241 -15.36 -11.84 -5.85
CA LEU A 241 -14.27 -11.92 -6.83
C LEU A 241 -14.57 -11.08 -8.08
N MET A 242 -15.83 -11.01 -8.50
CA MET A 242 -16.18 -10.35 -9.76
C MET A 242 -17.52 -9.64 -9.66
N SER A 243 -17.59 -8.43 -10.20
CA SER A 243 -18.82 -7.64 -10.31
C SER A 243 -18.85 -6.95 -11.67
N THR A 244 -20.04 -6.85 -12.26
CA THR A 244 -20.22 -6.26 -13.58
C THR A 244 -21.15 -5.06 -13.54
N TYR A 245 -20.87 -4.08 -14.38
CA TYR A 245 -21.67 -2.89 -14.53
C TYR A 245 -21.99 -2.67 -16.01
N ASP A 246 -23.28 -2.65 -16.35
CA ASP A 246 -23.75 -2.33 -17.70
C ASP A 246 -23.83 -0.81 -17.87
N PHE A 247 -23.00 -0.26 -18.76
CA PHE A 247 -22.98 1.17 -19.05
C PHE A 247 -24.27 1.66 -19.70
N ASN A 248 -24.95 0.83 -20.50
CA ASN A 248 -26.17 1.23 -21.21
C ASN A 248 -27.39 1.12 -20.29
N GLY A 249 -27.52 0.03 -19.54
CA GLY A 249 -28.56 -0.17 -18.52
C GLY A 249 -28.39 0.71 -17.28
N ASN A 250 -27.16 1.14 -16.98
CA ASN A 250 -26.80 1.90 -15.78
C ASN A 250 -27.15 1.13 -14.50
N VAL A 251 -26.78 -0.16 -14.46
CA VAL A 251 -27.08 -1.11 -13.38
C VAL A 251 -25.88 -1.99 -13.06
N TRP A 252 -25.77 -2.38 -11.80
CA TRP A 252 -24.83 -3.40 -11.34
C TRP A 252 -25.45 -4.79 -11.42
N GLU A 253 -24.65 -5.76 -11.86
CA GLU A 253 -25.01 -7.17 -11.95
C GLU A 253 -23.96 -8.02 -11.24
N THR A 254 -24.40 -9.06 -10.54
CA THR A 254 -23.51 -10.07 -9.96
C THR A 254 -23.24 -11.17 -10.97
N VAL A 255 -21.95 -11.48 -11.18
CA VAL A 255 -21.53 -12.58 -12.05
C VAL A 255 -21.62 -13.87 -11.25
N HIS A 256 -22.41 -14.81 -11.75
CA HIS A 256 -22.48 -16.18 -11.23
C HIS A 256 -21.75 -17.08 -12.24
N PRO A 257 -20.55 -17.61 -11.90
CA PRO A 257 -19.89 -18.62 -12.71
C PRO A 257 -20.78 -19.86 -12.87
N GLU A 258 -20.60 -20.64 -13.94
CA GLU A 258 -21.32 -21.91 -14.07
C GLU A 258 -20.96 -22.90 -12.94
N ASP A 259 -21.96 -23.65 -12.47
CA ASP A 259 -21.81 -24.62 -11.39
C ASP A 259 -20.79 -25.71 -11.75
N GLY A 260 -19.83 -25.94 -10.84
CA GLY A 260 -18.82 -27.01 -10.96
C GLY A 260 -17.53 -26.65 -11.69
N GLY A 261 -17.37 -25.40 -12.16
CA GLY A 261 -16.10 -24.90 -12.70
C GLY A 261 -15.08 -24.50 -11.62
N GLU A 262 -13.78 -24.58 -11.92
CA GLU A 262 -12.73 -24.03 -11.06
C GLU A 262 -12.81 -22.49 -11.05
N VAL A 263 -12.77 -21.87 -9.86
CA VAL A 263 -12.79 -20.41 -9.69
C VAL A 263 -11.55 -20.00 -8.90
N PRO A 264 -10.82 -18.95 -9.30
CA PRO A 264 -9.65 -18.49 -8.55
C PRO A 264 -10.05 -17.90 -7.19
N ASP A 265 -9.17 -18.05 -6.20
CA ASP A 265 -9.34 -17.40 -4.90
C ASP A 265 -9.35 -15.87 -5.00
N LYS A 266 -10.11 -15.23 -4.10
CA LYS A 266 -10.18 -13.76 -3.96
C LYS A 266 -8.78 -13.19 -3.71
N ARG A 267 -8.44 -12.13 -4.45
CA ARG A 267 -7.11 -11.51 -4.42
C ARG A 267 -7.14 -10.03 -4.75
N TYR A 268 -6.11 -9.30 -4.33
CA TYR A 268 -5.91 -7.89 -4.65
C TYR A 268 -4.52 -7.64 -5.25
N GLY A 269 -4.37 -6.52 -5.95
CA GLY A 269 -3.11 -6.09 -6.56
C GLY A 269 -2.68 -6.93 -7.77
N ALA A 270 -3.62 -7.72 -8.32
CA ALA A 270 -3.49 -8.38 -9.61
C ALA A 270 -3.78 -7.39 -10.74
N SER A 271 -3.16 -7.62 -11.91
CA SER A 271 -3.46 -6.85 -13.12
C SER A 271 -4.40 -7.63 -14.03
N THR A 272 -5.20 -6.91 -14.82
CA THR A 272 -6.17 -7.51 -15.75
C THR A 272 -6.08 -6.89 -17.14
N VAL A 273 -6.16 -7.71 -18.17
CA VAL A 273 -6.26 -7.27 -19.57
C VAL A 273 -7.36 -8.02 -20.31
N MET A 274 -8.02 -7.33 -21.24
CA MET A 274 -9.03 -7.92 -22.12
C MET A 274 -8.38 -8.35 -23.43
N TYR A 275 -8.44 -9.63 -23.80
CA TYR A 275 -7.97 -10.14 -25.09
C TYR A 275 -9.03 -11.04 -25.73
N GLY A 276 -9.52 -10.64 -26.93
CA GLY A 276 -10.64 -11.31 -27.57
C GLY A 276 -11.93 -11.17 -26.75
N ASP A 277 -12.48 -12.29 -26.31
CA ASP A 277 -13.63 -12.42 -25.40
C ASP A 277 -13.24 -12.99 -24.03
N LYS A 278 -11.94 -12.96 -23.68
CA LYS A 278 -11.43 -13.40 -22.39
C LYS A 278 -10.76 -12.28 -21.59
N ILE A 279 -11.03 -12.23 -20.29
CA ILE A 279 -10.33 -11.38 -19.32
C ILE A 279 -9.21 -12.21 -18.71
N PHE A 280 -7.97 -11.77 -18.87
CA PHE A 280 -6.81 -12.40 -18.23
C PHE A 280 -6.48 -11.66 -16.93
N MET A 281 -6.26 -12.40 -15.85
CA MET A 281 -5.86 -11.90 -14.53
C MET A 281 -4.53 -12.54 -14.13
N TYR A 282 -3.54 -11.71 -13.78
CA TYR A 282 -2.19 -12.16 -13.46
C TYR A 282 -1.71 -11.67 -12.09
N GLY A 283 -1.10 -12.59 -11.32
CA GLY A 283 -0.47 -12.30 -10.04
C GLY A 283 -1.43 -11.88 -8.93
N GLY A 284 -0.97 -10.98 -8.05
CA GLY A 284 -1.73 -10.48 -6.90
C GLY A 284 -1.48 -11.24 -5.59
N VAL A 285 -2.13 -10.80 -4.53
CA VAL A 285 -2.03 -11.39 -3.17
C VAL A 285 -3.30 -12.17 -2.87
N VAL A 286 -3.14 -13.46 -2.57
CA VAL A 286 -4.20 -14.36 -2.11
C VAL A 286 -4.07 -14.53 -0.60
N LYS A 287 -5.17 -14.41 0.14
CA LYS A 287 -5.16 -14.57 1.60
C LYS A 287 -4.68 -15.97 1.98
N GLY A 288 -3.72 -16.07 2.91
CA GLY A 288 -3.13 -17.35 3.36
C GLY A 288 -2.08 -17.96 2.43
N GLN A 289 -2.09 -17.65 1.13
CA GLN A 289 -1.09 -18.12 0.15
C GLN A 289 0.01 -17.08 -0.14
N GLY A 290 -0.29 -15.79 0.00
CA GLY A 290 0.64 -14.69 -0.30
C GLY A 290 0.64 -14.27 -1.76
N ILE A 291 1.78 -13.75 -2.25
CA ILE A 291 1.92 -13.25 -3.62
C ILE A 291 2.04 -14.44 -4.59
N THR A 292 1.19 -14.49 -5.61
CA THR A 292 1.12 -15.57 -6.60
C THR A 292 1.70 -15.15 -7.97
N ASN A 293 1.98 -16.13 -8.82
CA ASN A 293 2.34 -15.99 -10.23
C ASN A 293 1.31 -16.64 -11.18
N GLU A 294 0.14 -17.01 -10.67
CA GLU A 294 -0.93 -17.60 -11.45
C GLU A 294 -1.43 -16.66 -12.55
N LEU A 295 -1.78 -17.26 -13.70
CA LEU A 295 -2.47 -16.60 -14.81
C LEU A 295 -3.82 -17.27 -15.01
N TRP A 296 -4.90 -16.54 -14.73
CA TRP A 296 -6.27 -17.00 -14.93
C TRP A 296 -6.91 -16.30 -16.12
N ALA A 297 -7.79 -16.98 -16.83
CA ALA A 297 -8.63 -16.37 -17.85
C ALA A 297 -10.11 -16.64 -17.57
N PHE A 298 -10.92 -15.58 -17.61
CA PHE A 298 -12.37 -15.66 -17.59
C PHE A 298 -12.91 -15.50 -19.00
N ASP A 299 -13.62 -16.51 -19.49
CA ASP A 299 -14.38 -16.42 -20.73
C ASP A 299 -15.69 -15.67 -20.48
N VAL A 300 -15.85 -14.49 -21.07
CA VAL A 300 -17.03 -13.64 -20.84
C VAL A 300 -18.27 -14.24 -21.51
N SER A 301 -18.10 -14.93 -22.63
CA SER A 301 -19.18 -15.57 -23.38
C SER A 301 -19.69 -16.82 -22.66
N ALA A 302 -18.78 -17.67 -22.17
CA ALA A 302 -19.10 -18.92 -21.49
C ALA A 302 -19.30 -18.78 -19.97
N ARG A 303 -18.87 -17.65 -19.37
CA ARG A 303 -18.91 -17.39 -17.92
C ARG A 303 -18.12 -18.42 -17.09
N THR A 304 -17.00 -18.89 -17.63
CA THR A 304 -16.14 -19.90 -17.00
C THR A 304 -14.72 -19.36 -16.79
N TRP A 305 -14.13 -19.70 -15.65
CA TRP A 305 -12.71 -19.46 -15.37
C TRP A 305 -11.86 -20.66 -15.81
N ALA A 306 -10.61 -20.38 -16.17
CA ALA A 306 -9.61 -21.40 -16.46
C ALA A 306 -8.22 -20.93 -16.01
N ASN A 307 -7.48 -21.81 -15.32
CA ASN A 307 -6.07 -21.60 -15.02
C ASN A 307 -5.24 -21.85 -16.28
N ILE A 308 -4.49 -20.85 -16.74
CA ILE A 308 -3.76 -20.88 -18.00
C ILE A 308 -2.37 -21.43 -17.78
N SER A 309 -2.11 -22.62 -18.33
CA SER A 309 -0.76 -23.18 -18.39
C SER A 309 0.12 -22.35 -19.32
N VAL A 310 1.24 -21.86 -18.79
CA VAL A 310 2.24 -21.07 -19.52
C VAL A 310 3.44 -21.93 -19.91
N ARG A 311 4.07 -21.60 -21.03
CA ARG A 311 5.35 -22.18 -21.45
C ARG A 311 6.48 -21.22 -21.10
N PRO A 312 7.35 -21.54 -20.14
CA PRO A 312 8.50 -20.69 -19.85
C PRO A 312 9.45 -20.67 -21.04
N ASP A 313 10.19 -19.58 -21.20
CA ASP A 313 11.23 -19.45 -22.21
C ASP A 313 12.18 -20.66 -22.19
N SER A 314 12.51 -21.17 -23.37
CA SER A 314 13.50 -22.22 -23.59
C SER A 314 14.85 -21.98 -22.87
N LEU A 315 15.24 -20.72 -22.70
CA LEU A 315 16.47 -20.32 -21.97
C LEU A 315 16.40 -20.63 -20.47
N CYS A 316 15.21 -20.77 -19.89
CA CYS A 316 15.03 -21.14 -18.50
C CYS A 316 15.24 -22.64 -18.23
N ASN A 317 15.17 -23.48 -19.27
CA ASN A 317 15.36 -24.94 -19.15
C ASN A 317 16.84 -25.38 -19.27
N ALA A 318 17.75 -24.47 -19.62
CA ALA A 318 19.16 -24.79 -19.92
C ALA A 318 20.11 -24.76 -18.69
N THR A 319 19.58 -24.78 -17.46
CA THR A 319 20.36 -24.69 -16.21
C THR A 319 20.97 -26.03 -15.78
N THR A 320 21.74 -26.68 -16.66
CA THR A 320 22.80 -27.61 -16.23
C THR A 320 24.03 -26.79 -15.83
N GLY A 321 24.03 -26.20 -14.63
CA GLY A 321 25.18 -25.40 -14.18
C GLY A 321 24.98 -24.42 -13.01
N GLY A 322 24.05 -24.69 -12.08
CA GLY A 322 24.09 -24.09 -10.74
C GLY A 322 23.76 -22.60 -10.59
N THR A 323 23.34 -21.85 -11.62
CA THR A 323 22.94 -20.44 -11.44
C THR A 323 21.53 -20.12 -11.88
N THR A 324 20.76 -19.57 -10.94
CA THR A 324 19.34 -19.26 -11.04
C THR A 324 19.13 -17.96 -11.83
N ALA A 325 19.00 -18.05 -13.15
CA ALA A 325 18.49 -16.93 -13.95
C ALA A 325 17.05 -16.58 -13.50
N MET A 326 16.71 -15.29 -13.47
CA MET A 326 15.34 -14.84 -13.19
C MET A 326 14.43 -15.26 -14.35
N CYS A 327 13.41 -16.07 -14.05
CA CYS A 327 12.53 -16.68 -15.06
C CYS A 327 11.06 -16.43 -14.72
N GLY A 328 10.28 -15.96 -15.71
CA GLY A 328 8.86 -15.72 -15.56
C GLY A 328 8.00 -16.98 -15.76
N PRO A 329 6.72 -16.98 -15.34
CA PRO A 329 6.03 -15.89 -14.66
C PRO A 329 6.49 -15.70 -13.21
N LEU A 330 6.82 -14.46 -12.87
CA LEU A 330 7.28 -14.10 -11.52
C LEU A 330 6.10 -13.95 -10.55
N HIS A 331 6.30 -14.34 -9.28
CA HIS A 331 5.39 -13.97 -8.19
C HIS A 331 5.41 -12.46 -8.05
N VAL A 332 4.30 -11.78 -8.34
CA VAL A 332 4.29 -10.32 -8.44
C VAL A 332 2.95 -9.69 -8.05
N VAL A 333 3.02 -8.55 -7.35
CA VAL A 333 1.89 -7.69 -6.96
C VAL A 333 2.17 -6.23 -7.28
N GLY A 334 1.13 -5.44 -7.55
CA GLY A 334 1.23 -4.00 -7.82
C GLY A 334 2.02 -3.66 -9.09
N HIS A 335 2.08 -4.62 -10.01
CA HIS A 335 2.57 -4.47 -11.37
C HIS A 335 1.45 -3.96 -12.27
N THR A 336 1.81 -3.48 -13.45
CA THR A 336 0.84 -3.13 -14.49
C THR A 336 0.91 -4.13 -15.62
N ALA A 337 -0.24 -4.40 -16.26
CA ALA A 337 -0.31 -5.18 -17.49
C ALA A 337 -0.99 -4.35 -18.57
N THR A 338 -0.39 -4.32 -19.74
CA THR A 338 -0.87 -3.53 -20.88
C THR A 338 -0.91 -4.41 -22.12
N LEU A 339 -2.02 -4.36 -22.84
CA LEU A 339 -2.14 -5.00 -24.15
C LEU A 339 -1.47 -4.13 -25.21
N VAL A 340 -0.52 -4.68 -25.96
CA VAL A 340 0.22 -3.94 -27.01
C VAL A 340 0.04 -4.61 -28.38
N PRO A 341 -0.02 -3.82 -29.48
CA PRO A 341 -0.08 -4.38 -30.83
C PRO A 341 1.22 -5.12 -31.16
N GLY A 342 1.13 -6.16 -31.98
CA GLY A 342 2.25 -6.92 -32.49
C GLY A 342 3.11 -6.08 -33.43
N TYR A 343 4.41 -6.42 -33.49
CA TYR A 343 5.40 -5.71 -34.29
C TYR A 343 4.95 -5.56 -35.75
N GLY A 344 4.69 -4.32 -36.18
CA GLY A 344 4.37 -4.00 -37.58
C GLY A 344 2.89 -4.13 -37.98
N ASP A 345 2.00 -4.66 -37.13
CA ASP A 345 0.55 -4.70 -37.39
C ASP A 345 -0.24 -4.13 -36.20
N LYS A 346 -0.77 -2.92 -36.40
CA LYS A 346 -1.49 -2.13 -35.39
C LYS A 346 -2.80 -2.77 -34.93
N ASN A 347 -3.31 -3.77 -35.65
CA ASN A 347 -4.59 -4.41 -35.34
C ASN A 347 -4.41 -5.79 -34.65
N ASN A 348 -3.18 -6.25 -34.48
CA ASN A 348 -2.90 -7.61 -34.03
C ASN A 348 -2.27 -7.62 -32.63
N TYR A 349 -3.09 -7.53 -31.59
CA TYR A 349 -2.64 -7.43 -30.19
C TYR A 349 -2.22 -8.78 -29.60
N GLN A 350 -1.02 -9.27 -29.96
CA GLN A 350 -0.58 -10.61 -29.58
C GLN A 350 0.06 -10.72 -28.19
N TYR A 351 0.43 -9.59 -27.58
CA TYR A 351 1.25 -9.58 -26.37
C TYR A 351 0.60 -8.82 -25.22
N MET A 352 0.63 -9.44 -24.05
CA MET A 352 0.49 -8.75 -22.77
C MET A 352 1.88 -8.40 -22.27
N VAL A 353 2.13 -7.11 -22.03
CA VAL A 353 3.36 -6.59 -21.44
C VAL A 353 3.10 -6.29 -19.97
N VAL A 354 3.86 -6.93 -19.08
CA VAL A 354 3.81 -6.75 -17.63
C VAL A 354 5.05 -6.01 -17.17
N ILE A 355 4.88 -4.90 -16.45
CA ILE A 355 5.96 -4.00 -16.05
C ILE A 355 6.07 -3.95 -14.52
N PHE A 356 7.28 -4.16 -14.01
CA PHE A 356 7.70 -3.99 -12.62
C PHE A 356 6.85 -4.78 -11.60
N GLY A 357 6.60 -4.21 -10.41
CA GLY A 357 5.90 -4.83 -9.29
C GLY A 357 6.84 -5.22 -8.14
N HIS A 358 6.27 -5.83 -7.10
CA HIS A 358 7.02 -6.39 -5.97
C HIS A 358 6.95 -7.91 -5.99
N SER A 359 8.09 -8.58 -5.82
CA SER A 359 8.23 -10.01 -5.71
C SER A 359 8.77 -10.42 -4.34
N PRO A 360 8.16 -11.41 -3.65
CA PRO A 360 8.70 -11.88 -2.38
C PRO A 360 10.11 -12.48 -2.49
N ASN A 361 10.52 -12.91 -3.68
CA ASN A 361 11.83 -13.55 -3.88
C ASN A 361 12.91 -12.59 -4.38
N TYR A 362 12.51 -11.51 -5.07
CA TYR A 362 13.44 -10.62 -5.77
C TYR A 362 13.29 -9.15 -5.33
N GLY A 363 12.39 -8.85 -4.39
CA GLY A 363 12.06 -7.50 -3.96
C GLY A 363 11.35 -6.70 -5.06
N TYR A 364 11.65 -5.40 -5.12
CA TYR A 364 11.11 -4.49 -6.13
C TYR A 364 11.71 -4.78 -7.51
N LEU A 365 10.85 -5.10 -8.47
CA LEU A 365 11.24 -5.49 -9.82
C LEU A 365 11.40 -4.27 -10.73
N ASN A 366 12.44 -4.27 -11.56
CA ASN A 366 12.62 -3.36 -12.70
C ASN A 366 12.52 -4.08 -14.06
N THR A 367 11.99 -5.30 -14.07
CA THR A 367 11.90 -6.15 -15.26
C THR A 367 10.64 -5.91 -16.09
N VAL A 368 10.72 -6.27 -17.37
CA VAL A 368 9.59 -6.34 -18.29
C VAL A 368 9.34 -7.79 -18.67
N GLN A 369 8.10 -8.24 -18.51
CA GLN A 369 7.63 -9.58 -18.86
C GLN A 369 6.69 -9.49 -20.07
N GLU A 370 6.81 -10.40 -21.02
CA GLU A 370 5.94 -10.51 -22.19
C GLU A 370 5.28 -11.90 -22.20
N PHE A 371 3.94 -11.91 -22.33
CA PHE A 371 3.16 -13.12 -22.58
C PHE A 371 2.53 -13.08 -23.96
N ASN A 372 2.79 -14.11 -24.78
CA ASN A 372 2.17 -14.25 -26.09
C ASN A 372 0.90 -15.10 -26.00
N PHE A 373 -0.26 -14.53 -26.35
CA PHE A 373 -1.55 -15.23 -26.24
C PHE A 373 -1.67 -16.44 -27.18
N GLY A 374 -1.00 -16.41 -28.34
CA GLY A 374 -1.06 -17.47 -29.34
C GLY A 374 -0.18 -18.68 -28.98
N SER A 375 1.11 -18.45 -28.68
CA SER A 375 2.06 -19.51 -28.34
C SER A 375 2.00 -19.94 -26.87
N ARG A 376 1.39 -19.10 -26.01
CA ARG A 376 1.41 -19.21 -24.53
C ARG A 376 2.81 -19.15 -23.92
N GLU A 377 3.75 -18.57 -24.66
CA GLU A 377 5.12 -18.36 -24.18
C GLU A 377 5.20 -17.15 -23.25
N TRP A 378 5.89 -17.31 -22.12
CA TRP A 378 6.16 -16.24 -21.16
C TRP A 378 7.66 -16.02 -21.05
N ARG A 379 8.10 -14.77 -21.22
CA ARG A 379 9.52 -14.40 -21.18
C ARG A 379 9.76 -13.10 -20.42
N ILE A 380 10.91 -13.00 -19.75
CA ILE A 380 11.47 -11.72 -19.29
C ILE A 380 12.34 -11.19 -20.42
N VAL A 381 12.05 -9.99 -20.89
CA VAL A 381 12.73 -9.45 -22.07
C VAL A 381 13.87 -8.52 -21.69
N PRO A 382 15.04 -8.61 -22.36
CA PRO A 382 16.09 -7.63 -22.19
C PRO A 382 15.64 -6.30 -22.77
N THR A 383 15.99 -5.22 -22.07
CA THR A 383 15.66 -3.85 -22.46
C THR A 383 16.93 -3.02 -22.58
N THR A 384 16.91 -2.03 -23.46
CA THR A 384 18.04 -1.11 -23.69
C THR A 384 17.61 0.34 -23.48
N GLY A 385 18.57 1.26 -23.52
CA GLY A 385 18.33 2.68 -23.33
C GLY A 385 18.47 3.10 -21.86
N TYR A 386 17.51 3.84 -21.33
CA TYR A 386 17.58 4.33 -19.95
C TYR A 386 17.47 3.18 -18.95
N VAL A 387 18.40 3.10 -17.98
CA VAL A 387 18.38 2.08 -16.94
C VAL A 387 17.27 2.42 -15.92
N VAL A 388 16.10 1.82 -16.10
CA VAL A 388 14.90 2.11 -15.31
C VAL A 388 14.95 1.54 -13.91
N LYS A 389 14.48 2.34 -12.95
CA LYS A 389 14.25 1.89 -11.58
C LYS A 389 12.75 1.64 -11.40
N GLY A 390 12.37 0.39 -11.31
CA GLY A 390 10.98 -0.05 -11.18
C GLY A 390 10.59 -0.40 -9.74
N GLY A 391 9.29 -0.65 -9.54
CA GLY A 391 8.77 -1.14 -8.27
C GLY A 391 7.24 -1.21 -8.23
N TYR A 392 6.65 -0.94 -7.06
CA TYR A 392 5.26 -1.25 -6.73
C TYR A 392 4.31 -0.05 -6.90
N GLY A 393 3.11 -0.30 -7.41
CA GLY A 393 2.00 0.67 -7.39
C GLY A 393 2.19 1.86 -8.34
N HIS A 394 2.97 1.68 -9.40
CA HIS A 394 3.05 2.63 -10.52
C HIS A 394 1.82 2.48 -11.43
N SER A 395 1.57 3.48 -12.28
CA SER A 395 0.58 3.36 -13.35
C SER A 395 1.27 3.19 -14.71
N ALA A 396 0.61 2.52 -15.65
CA ALA A 396 1.07 2.37 -17.02
C ALA A 396 -0.08 2.59 -17.99
N ALA A 397 0.15 3.37 -19.04
CA ALA A 397 -0.85 3.66 -20.05
C ALA A 397 -0.22 3.65 -21.46
N TYR A 398 -0.84 2.96 -22.40
CA TYR A 398 -0.40 2.93 -23.80
C TYR A 398 -0.99 4.11 -24.58
N ASP A 399 -0.13 4.91 -25.21
CA ASP A 399 -0.56 5.95 -26.14
C ASP A 399 -0.51 5.43 -27.57
N PHE A 400 -1.65 5.46 -28.26
CA PHE A 400 -1.70 5.05 -29.65
C PHE A 400 -0.94 6.01 -30.56
N LEU A 401 -0.79 7.30 -30.23
CA LEU A 401 -0.12 8.28 -31.08
C LEU A 401 1.39 8.02 -31.16
N THR A 402 2.06 7.84 -30.01
CA THR A 402 3.50 7.57 -29.96
C THR A 402 3.86 6.09 -29.99
N GLU A 403 2.88 5.20 -29.84
CA GLU A 403 3.05 3.73 -29.77
C GLU A 403 3.94 3.28 -28.60
N LYS A 404 3.89 4.03 -27.49
CA LYS A 404 4.68 3.79 -26.28
C LYS A 404 3.79 3.58 -25.05
N VAL A 405 4.32 2.81 -24.09
CA VAL A 405 3.74 2.68 -22.75
C VAL A 405 4.41 3.71 -21.84
N TYR A 406 3.62 4.59 -21.24
CA TYR A 406 4.07 5.59 -20.27
C TYR A 406 3.91 5.05 -18.87
N VAL A 407 4.99 5.02 -18.10
CA VAL A 407 5.06 4.43 -16.77
C VAL A 407 5.41 5.49 -15.75
N TYR A 408 4.50 5.75 -14.81
CA TYR A 408 4.60 6.86 -13.86
C TYR A 408 4.52 6.40 -12.41
N GLY A 409 5.47 6.90 -11.62
CA GLY A 409 5.43 6.88 -10.17
C GLY A 409 5.68 5.50 -9.55
N GLY A 410 4.99 5.24 -8.44
CA GLY A 410 5.20 4.05 -7.62
C GLY A 410 6.30 4.19 -6.57
N ILE A 411 6.42 3.17 -5.73
CA ILE A 411 7.50 3.00 -4.76
C ILE A 411 8.65 2.27 -5.45
N VAL A 412 9.86 2.77 -5.25
CA VAL A 412 11.11 2.13 -5.67
C VAL A 412 12.01 1.88 -4.47
N SER A 413 12.73 0.77 -4.47
CA SER A 413 13.69 0.45 -3.40
C SER A 413 14.92 1.36 -3.51
N GLU A 414 15.36 1.99 -2.43
CA GLU A 414 16.63 2.75 -2.39
C GLU A 414 17.76 1.92 -1.78
N SER A 415 17.43 1.02 -0.87
CA SER A 415 18.32 0.01 -0.32
C SER A 415 17.51 -1.22 0.11
N GLU A 416 18.17 -2.22 0.68
CA GLU A 416 17.50 -3.39 1.27
C GLU A 416 16.53 -3.00 2.40
N SER A 417 16.78 -1.90 3.11
CA SER A 417 15.98 -1.45 4.26
C SER A 417 15.15 -0.19 4.01
N SER A 418 15.35 0.52 2.89
CA SER A 418 14.64 1.77 2.57
C SER A 418 13.97 1.78 1.20
N GLN A 419 12.82 2.45 1.12
CA GLN A 419 12.07 2.71 -0.10
C GLN A 419 11.72 4.19 -0.22
N VAL A 420 11.52 4.66 -1.46
CA VAL A 420 11.12 6.04 -1.75
C VAL A 420 10.03 6.10 -2.80
N LEU A 421 9.18 7.12 -2.71
CA LEU A 421 8.20 7.44 -3.73
C LEU A 421 8.87 8.12 -4.94
N SER A 422 8.59 7.62 -6.14
CA SER A 422 9.14 8.15 -7.38
C SER A 422 8.19 9.17 -8.03
N PRO A 423 8.69 10.33 -8.51
CA PRO A 423 7.96 11.22 -9.42
C PRO A 423 8.32 10.97 -10.90
N ARG A 424 9.17 9.97 -11.19
CA ARG A 424 9.73 9.78 -12.53
C ARG A 424 8.69 9.26 -13.50
N LEU A 425 8.80 9.70 -14.75
CA LEU A 425 8.02 9.24 -15.87
C LEU A 425 8.97 8.58 -16.89
N TYR A 426 8.65 7.34 -17.24
CA TYR A 426 9.37 6.59 -18.26
C TYR A 426 8.46 6.36 -19.47
N ALA A 427 9.07 6.28 -20.65
CA ALA A 427 8.41 5.75 -21.83
C ALA A 427 9.11 4.47 -22.30
N TYR A 428 8.33 3.41 -22.45
CA TYR A 428 8.74 2.12 -22.99
C TYR A 428 8.21 1.98 -24.41
N GLU A 429 9.08 1.67 -25.36
CA GLU A 429 8.71 1.34 -26.73
C GLU A 429 8.66 -0.18 -26.91
N PRO A 430 7.46 -0.81 -26.99
CA PRO A 430 7.35 -2.27 -27.05
C PRO A 430 8.02 -2.88 -28.30
N ALA A 431 8.05 -2.12 -29.40
CA ALA A 431 8.58 -2.56 -30.69
C ALA A 431 10.10 -2.78 -30.67
N THR A 432 10.83 -1.97 -29.91
CA THR A 432 12.30 -1.97 -29.84
C THR A 432 12.82 -2.36 -28.45
N ARG A 433 11.93 -2.39 -27.44
CA ARG A 433 12.22 -2.60 -26.02
C ARG A 433 13.16 -1.55 -25.42
N ILE A 434 13.07 -0.33 -25.95
CA ILE A 434 13.88 0.81 -25.52
C ILE A 434 13.12 1.59 -24.45
N TRP A 435 13.83 1.94 -23.38
CA TRP A 435 13.36 2.86 -22.36
C TRP A 435 13.91 4.27 -22.56
N SER A 436 13.09 5.28 -22.28
CA SER A 436 13.50 6.68 -22.23
C SER A 436 12.99 7.37 -20.97
N LEU A 437 13.83 8.23 -20.37
CA LEU A 437 13.43 9.09 -19.25
C LEU A 437 12.82 10.40 -19.78
N LEU A 438 11.65 10.75 -19.24
CA LEU A 438 10.90 11.96 -19.58
C LEU A 438 10.90 12.95 -18.41
N SER A 439 10.26 14.10 -18.58
CA SER A 439 10.13 15.08 -17.50
C SER A 439 9.36 14.51 -16.31
N ALA A 440 9.95 14.62 -15.12
CA ALA A 440 9.34 14.15 -13.88
C ALA A 440 8.07 14.94 -13.54
N ALA A 441 7.12 14.25 -12.91
CA ALA A 441 5.87 14.85 -12.47
C ALA A 441 6.11 15.81 -11.28
N PRO A 442 5.20 16.77 -11.06
CA PRO A 442 5.30 17.73 -9.95
C PRO A 442 5.14 17.08 -8.55
N SER A 443 4.69 15.83 -8.48
CA SER A 443 4.52 15.09 -7.22
C SER A 443 4.84 13.62 -7.42
N ALA A 444 5.39 12.98 -6.39
CA ALA A 444 5.55 11.53 -6.35
C ALA A 444 4.29 10.88 -5.78
N ARG A 445 3.91 9.70 -6.28
CA ARG A 445 2.70 9.00 -5.82
C ARG A 445 2.68 7.52 -6.17
N LEU A 446 1.96 6.71 -5.40
CA LEU A 446 1.65 5.32 -5.71
C LEU A 446 0.14 5.03 -5.72
N LEU A 447 -0.26 3.89 -6.31
CA LEU A 447 -1.63 3.41 -6.41
C LEU A 447 -2.60 4.47 -6.97
N HIS A 448 -2.14 5.20 -7.97
CA HIS A 448 -2.93 6.13 -8.77
C HIS A 448 -3.26 5.48 -10.11
N THR A 449 -4.21 6.05 -10.85
CA THR A 449 -4.50 5.61 -12.21
C THR A 449 -3.95 6.59 -13.24
N ALA A 450 -3.60 6.08 -14.42
CA ALA A 450 -3.24 6.88 -15.58
C ALA A 450 -3.93 6.32 -16.82
N ASN A 451 -4.56 7.18 -17.62
CA ASN A 451 -5.21 6.78 -18.87
C ASN A 451 -5.06 7.83 -19.96
N PHE A 452 -4.98 7.36 -21.20
CA PHE A 452 -5.21 8.19 -22.37
C PHE A 452 -6.69 8.13 -22.72
N VAL A 453 -7.45 9.18 -22.36
CA VAL A 453 -8.85 9.30 -22.80
C VAL A 453 -8.90 9.57 -24.31
N ASN A 454 -7.98 10.41 -24.76
CA ASN A 454 -7.62 10.60 -26.16
C ASN A 454 -6.10 10.61 -26.31
N GLN A 455 -5.66 10.40 -27.54
CA GLN A 455 -4.24 10.34 -27.89
C GLN A 455 -3.47 11.62 -27.55
N GLY A 456 -2.28 11.47 -26.98
CA GLY A 456 -1.35 12.56 -26.69
C GLY A 456 -1.54 13.34 -25.38
N LEU A 457 -2.63 13.13 -24.63
CA LEU A 457 -2.78 13.63 -23.24
C LEU A 457 -3.03 12.48 -22.27
N MET A 458 -2.09 12.26 -21.35
CA MET A 458 -2.26 11.30 -20.27
C MET A 458 -2.90 11.99 -19.07
N MET A 459 -4.01 11.45 -18.56
CA MET A 459 -4.67 11.94 -17.35
C MET A 459 -4.34 11.02 -16.19
N VAL A 460 -3.91 11.60 -15.06
CA VAL A 460 -3.52 10.88 -13.84
C VAL A 460 -4.36 11.38 -12.67
N PHE A 461 -5.04 10.48 -11.98
CA PHE A 461 -5.95 10.83 -10.89
C PHE A 461 -5.58 10.16 -9.57
N GLY A 462 -5.66 10.93 -8.48
CA GLY A 462 -5.54 10.46 -7.10
C GLY A 462 -4.19 9.81 -6.76
N GLY A 463 -4.18 8.89 -5.82
CA GLY A 463 -2.98 8.19 -5.34
C GLY A 463 -2.54 8.62 -3.95
N ASN A 464 -1.60 7.86 -3.38
CA ASN A 464 -0.94 8.20 -2.13
C ASN A 464 0.32 9.01 -2.41
N THR A 465 0.38 10.23 -1.86
CA THR A 465 1.43 11.24 -2.09
C THR A 465 2.33 11.46 -0.88
N HIS A 466 2.21 10.65 0.17
CA HIS A 466 2.97 10.87 1.40
C HIS A 466 4.46 10.58 1.21
N ASN A 467 5.31 11.53 1.63
CA ASN A 467 6.75 11.38 1.68
C ASN A 467 7.23 11.49 3.13
N ASP A 468 7.99 10.49 3.60
CA ASP A 468 8.45 10.28 4.98
C ASP A 468 9.60 11.22 5.36
N THR A 469 9.41 12.55 5.24
CA THR A 469 10.34 13.52 5.81
C THR A 469 9.81 14.04 7.14
N SER A 470 10.66 14.02 8.17
CA SER A 470 10.38 14.43 9.56
C SER A 470 9.90 15.89 9.75
N GLN A 471 9.72 16.65 8.65
CA GLN A 471 9.18 18.00 8.62
C GLN A 471 7.93 18.15 7.74
N SER A 472 7.37 17.04 7.23
CA SER A 472 6.17 17.08 6.41
C SER A 472 4.94 17.38 7.27
N TYR A 473 4.62 18.66 7.44
CA TYR A 473 3.32 19.15 7.93
C TYR A 473 2.10 18.66 7.11
N GLY A 474 2.32 17.79 6.11
CA GLY A 474 1.32 17.32 5.18
C GLY A 474 0.65 15.99 5.50
N ALA A 475 1.37 14.93 5.94
CA ALA A 475 0.88 13.54 6.12
C ALA A 475 -0.29 13.12 5.18
N LYS A 476 -0.25 13.54 3.90
CA LYS A 476 -1.40 13.42 2.97
C LYS A 476 -1.37 12.05 2.31
N CYS A 477 -2.06 11.07 2.91
CA CYS A 477 -2.22 9.74 2.32
C CYS A 477 -3.14 9.73 1.09
N TYR A 478 -4.13 10.63 1.03
CA TYR A 478 -5.19 10.58 0.02
C TYR A 478 -5.14 11.84 -0.84
N SER A 479 -4.75 11.69 -2.11
CA SER A 479 -4.78 12.79 -3.07
C SER A 479 -6.07 12.76 -3.90
N GLN A 480 -6.58 13.94 -4.21
CA GLN A 480 -7.65 14.17 -5.21
C GLN A 480 -7.11 14.88 -6.46
N ASP A 481 -5.79 15.01 -6.58
CA ASP A 481 -5.18 15.79 -7.65
C ASP A 481 -5.44 15.13 -9.00
N LEU A 482 -5.66 15.96 -10.01
CA LEU A 482 -5.69 15.58 -11.41
C LEU A 482 -4.46 16.19 -12.09
N LEU A 483 -3.54 15.34 -12.52
CA LEU A 483 -2.38 15.73 -13.31
C LEU A 483 -2.62 15.36 -14.78
N VAL A 484 -2.25 16.25 -15.68
CA VAL A 484 -2.33 16.01 -17.13
C VAL A 484 -0.94 16.16 -17.72
N TYR A 485 -0.45 15.08 -18.33
CA TYR A 485 0.83 15.07 -19.03
C TYR A 485 0.60 15.19 -20.53
N ASP A 486 1.22 16.21 -21.11
CA ASP A 486 1.25 16.45 -22.55
C ASP A 486 2.45 15.72 -23.15
N VAL A 487 2.17 14.59 -23.81
CA VAL A 487 3.17 13.70 -24.37
C VAL A 487 4.02 14.39 -25.43
N TYR A 488 3.40 15.27 -26.23
CA TYR A 488 4.09 15.94 -27.32
C TYR A 488 5.03 17.04 -26.82
N CYS A 489 4.62 17.73 -25.76
CA CYS A 489 5.38 18.86 -25.21
C CYS A 489 6.27 18.49 -24.02
N ASP A 490 6.29 17.22 -23.61
CA ASP A 490 6.96 16.72 -22.40
C ASP A 490 6.71 17.63 -21.18
N SER A 491 5.43 17.87 -20.85
CA SER A 491 5.07 18.83 -19.80
C SER A 491 3.88 18.40 -18.96
N TRP A 492 3.98 18.63 -17.66
CA TRP A 492 2.93 18.34 -16.67
C TRP A 492 2.12 19.57 -16.31
N HIS A 493 0.82 19.37 -16.11
CA HIS A 493 -0.14 20.43 -15.76
C HIS A 493 -1.05 19.93 -14.64
N TYR A 494 -1.31 20.78 -13.66
CA TYR A 494 -2.35 20.53 -12.66
C TYR A 494 -3.70 20.97 -13.22
N HIS A 495 -4.73 20.13 -13.07
CA HIS A 495 -6.09 20.48 -13.42
C HIS A 495 -6.96 20.48 -12.15
N PRO A 496 -7.62 21.60 -11.81
CA PRO A 496 -8.47 21.65 -10.63
C PRO A 496 -9.70 20.75 -10.79
N MET A 497 -10.05 20.04 -9.73
CA MET A 497 -11.31 19.28 -9.65
C MET A 497 -12.50 20.21 -9.37
N PRO A 498 -13.69 19.96 -9.96
CA PRO A 498 -14.86 20.81 -9.72
C PRO A 498 -15.33 20.79 -8.26
N GLY A 499 -15.48 21.96 -7.64
CA GLY A 499 -15.85 22.11 -6.23
C GLY A 499 -17.28 21.67 -5.86
N HIS A 500 -18.16 21.46 -6.84
CA HIS A 500 -19.57 21.06 -6.64
C HIS A 500 -19.87 19.61 -7.02
N LEU A 501 -18.88 18.82 -7.46
CA LEU A 501 -19.03 17.41 -7.84
C LEU A 501 -19.52 16.55 -6.65
N GLN A 502 -20.64 15.84 -6.73
CA GLN A 502 -21.23 15.15 -5.57
C GLN A 502 -20.58 13.78 -5.30
N ALA A 503 -19.28 13.75 -5.03
CA ALA A 503 -18.52 12.53 -4.77
C ALA A 503 -17.32 12.75 -3.86
N ASP A 504 -16.84 11.66 -3.24
CA ASP A 504 -15.56 11.63 -2.56
C ASP A 504 -14.47 11.68 -3.63
N LEU A 505 -13.37 12.42 -3.43
CA LEU A 505 -12.36 12.55 -4.49
C LEU A 505 -10.99 12.04 -4.04
N ALA A 506 -10.61 12.30 -2.80
CA ALA A 506 -9.33 11.89 -2.26
C ALA A 506 -9.30 10.37 -2.06
N ARG A 507 -8.47 9.66 -2.84
CA ARG A 507 -8.41 8.19 -2.82
C ARG A 507 -7.15 7.64 -3.47
N PHE A 508 -6.77 6.40 -3.14
CA PHE A 508 -5.80 5.60 -3.88
C PHE A 508 -6.28 4.15 -4.07
N GLY A 509 -5.62 3.39 -4.93
CA GLY A 509 -5.99 1.99 -5.22
C GLY A 509 -7.30 1.83 -5.99
N HIS A 510 -7.80 2.89 -6.61
CA HIS A 510 -8.95 2.81 -7.51
C HIS A 510 -8.51 2.26 -8.87
N SER A 511 -9.46 1.78 -9.66
CA SER A 511 -9.23 1.44 -11.07
C SER A 511 -9.90 2.46 -11.98
N SER A 512 -9.48 2.49 -13.24
CA SER A 512 -10.05 3.37 -14.23
C SER A 512 -10.02 2.75 -15.62
N VAL A 513 -11.06 3.04 -16.40
CA VAL A 513 -11.22 2.54 -17.77
C VAL A 513 -11.72 3.66 -18.68
N VAL A 514 -11.47 3.52 -19.98
CA VAL A 514 -12.02 4.43 -20.99
C VAL A 514 -13.11 3.67 -21.76
N PHE A 515 -14.32 4.23 -21.82
CA PHE A 515 -15.44 3.70 -22.58
C PHE A 515 -16.16 4.83 -23.32
N LYS A 516 -16.41 4.66 -24.62
CA LYS A 516 -17.01 5.69 -25.50
C LYS A 516 -16.41 7.09 -25.29
N GLU A 517 -15.07 7.17 -25.35
CA GLU A 517 -14.28 8.40 -25.16
C GLU A 517 -14.44 9.08 -23.78
N SER A 518 -15.08 8.43 -22.81
CA SER A 518 -15.16 8.91 -21.43
C SER A 518 -14.27 8.10 -20.51
N LEU A 519 -13.64 8.76 -19.55
CA LEU A 519 -12.93 8.11 -18.46
C LEU A 519 -13.92 7.78 -17.34
N TYR A 520 -13.86 6.56 -16.84
CA TYR A 520 -14.58 6.11 -15.65
C TYR A 520 -13.58 5.69 -14.58
N ILE A 521 -13.80 6.11 -13.34
CA ILE A 521 -12.98 5.75 -12.17
C ILE A 521 -13.90 5.08 -11.17
N TYR A 522 -13.52 3.91 -10.66
CA TYR A 522 -14.31 3.13 -9.73
C TYR A 522 -13.52 2.77 -8.47
N GLY A 523 -14.19 2.90 -7.32
CA GLY A 523 -13.72 2.42 -6.02
C GLY A 523 -12.44 3.09 -5.53
N GLY A 524 -11.60 2.35 -4.82
CA GLY A 524 -10.39 2.84 -4.15
C GLY A 524 -10.55 2.94 -2.63
N PHE A 525 -9.61 3.61 -1.99
CA PHE A 525 -9.47 3.66 -0.54
C PHE A 525 -9.16 5.08 -0.04
N ASN A 526 -9.87 5.51 1.00
CA ASN A 526 -9.67 6.79 1.70
C ASN A 526 -9.71 6.64 3.23
N GLY A 527 -9.41 5.44 3.72
CA GLY A 527 -9.72 4.98 5.07
C GLY A 527 -10.93 4.05 5.11
N GLN A 528 -11.82 4.18 4.12
CA GLN A 528 -12.83 3.20 3.78
C GLN A 528 -12.64 2.74 2.34
N LEU A 529 -13.10 1.53 2.05
CA LEU A 529 -13.15 1.01 0.70
C LEU A 529 -14.38 1.59 -0.01
N LEU A 530 -14.15 2.20 -1.17
CA LEU A 530 -15.14 2.96 -1.92
C LEU A 530 -15.77 2.11 -3.03
N SER A 531 -17.02 2.43 -3.39
CA SER A 531 -17.78 1.80 -4.48
C SER A 531 -18.47 2.81 -5.39
N ASP A 532 -18.18 4.10 -5.22
CA ASP A 532 -18.67 5.14 -6.11
C ASP A 532 -17.92 5.15 -7.45
N MET A 533 -18.54 5.77 -8.45
CA MET A 533 -18.00 5.83 -9.81
C MET A 533 -18.05 7.27 -10.33
N LEU A 534 -16.89 7.75 -10.77
CA LEU A 534 -16.72 9.07 -11.39
C LEU A 534 -16.65 8.92 -12.90
N ARG A 535 -17.16 9.90 -13.63
CA ARG A 535 -17.03 9.99 -15.08
C ARG A 535 -16.47 11.34 -15.49
N TYR A 536 -15.47 11.32 -16.38
CA TYR A 536 -14.99 12.48 -17.11
C TYR A 536 -15.28 12.34 -18.60
N GLN A 537 -16.01 13.31 -19.13
CA GLN A 537 -16.26 13.48 -20.56
C GLN A 537 -15.29 14.54 -21.11
N PRO A 538 -14.46 14.23 -22.12
CA PRO A 538 -13.62 15.21 -22.79
C PRO A 538 -14.44 16.29 -23.50
N GLY A 539 -13.84 17.48 -23.61
CA GLY A 539 -14.34 18.59 -24.42
C GLY A 539 -13.78 18.58 -25.84
N TYR A 540 -13.77 19.75 -26.48
CA TYR A 540 -13.45 19.86 -27.91
C TYR A 540 -12.59 21.08 -28.24
N CYS A 541 -11.60 20.87 -29.11
CA CYS A 541 -10.60 21.89 -29.44
C CYS A 541 -11.17 23.08 -30.23
N SER A 542 -12.22 22.89 -31.03
CA SER A 542 -12.80 23.94 -31.88
C SER A 542 -13.38 25.13 -31.11
N TYR A 543 -13.59 25.00 -29.80
CA TYR A 543 -13.99 26.11 -28.92
C TYR A 543 -12.91 27.19 -28.78
N TYR A 544 -11.63 26.81 -28.88
CA TYR A 544 -10.52 27.74 -28.66
C TYR A 544 -10.16 28.46 -29.95
N THR A 545 -10.45 29.76 -30.02
CA THR A 545 -10.25 30.60 -31.21
C THR A 545 -8.92 31.36 -31.23
N LYS A 546 -8.10 31.22 -30.19
CA LYS A 546 -6.78 31.86 -30.09
C LYS A 546 -5.69 30.80 -29.92
N GLN A 547 -4.57 30.97 -30.61
CA GLN A 547 -3.43 30.05 -30.59
C GLN A 547 -2.95 29.71 -29.16
N GLU A 548 -2.75 30.72 -28.31
CA GLU A 548 -2.30 30.51 -26.93
C GLU A 548 -3.29 29.67 -26.13
N LYS A 549 -4.59 29.97 -26.24
CA LYS A 549 -5.64 29.21 -25.56
C LYS A 549 -5.75 27.79 -26.10
N CYS A 550 -5.62 27.61 -27.41
CA CYS A 550 -5.64 26.29 -28.05
C CYS A 550 -4.49 25.41 -27.56
N THR A 551 -3.26 25.93 -27.59
CA THR A 551 -2.05 25.16 -27.25
C THR A 551 -1.91 24.88 -25.76
N SER A 552 -2.52 25.71 -24.90
CA SER A 552 -2.60 25.51 -23.44
C SER A 552 -3.84 24.73 -22.99
N ALA A 553 -4.83 24.53 -23.86
CA ALA A 553 -6.04 23.81 -23.52
C ALA A 553 -5.76 22.32 -23.25
N ARG A 554 -6.42 21.77 -22.22
CA ARG A 554 -6.33 20.36 -21.84
C ARG A 554 -7.71 19.74 -21.59
N PRO A 555 -8.65 19.81 -22.54
CA PRO A 555 -10.02 19.34 -22.35
C PRO A 555 -10.15 17.81 -22.39
N GLY A 556 -9.10 17.04 -22.06
CA GLY A 556 -9.04 15.59 -22.28
C GLY A 556 -8.70 15.18 -23.72
N VAL A 557 -8.43 16.14 -24.60
CA VAL A 557 -7.96 15.97 -25.99
C VAL A 557 -6.76 16.88 -26.24
N LYS A 558 -5.71 16.38 -26.87
CA LYS A 558 -4.56 17.22 -27.26
C LYS A 558 -4.95 18.16 -28.40
N CYS A 559 -4.97 19.45 -28.11
CA CYS A 559 -5.26 20.50 -29.09
C CYS A 559 -3.99 21.06 -29.73
N ILE A 560 -4.06 21.35 -31.03
CA ILE A 560 -3.01 21.97 -31.83
C ILE A 560 -3.59 23.09 -32.69
N TRP A 561 -2.81 24.12 -32.95
CA TRP A 561 -3.22 25.28 -33.73
C TRP A 561 -2.80 25.11 -35.20
N ASP A 562 -3.77 25.13 -36.10
CA ASP A 562 -3.56 25.15 -37.55
C ASP A 562 -3.32 26.61 -37.99
N VAL A 563 -2.08 26.92 -38.36
CA VAL A 563 -1.64 28.28 -38.70
C VAL A 563 -2.29 28.74 -40.01
N GLN A 564 -2.40 27.85 -40.99
CA GLN A 564 -2.97 28.17 -42.30
C GLN A 564 -4.48 28.44 -42.22
N LYS A 565 -5.21 27.67 -41.41
CA LYS A 565 -6.66 27.81 -41.24
C LYS A 565 -7.08 28.66 -40.05
N MET A 566 -6.12 29.16 -39.26
CA MET A 566 -6.34 29.99 -38.08
C MET A 566 -7.37 29.39 -37.10
N ARG A 567 -7.29 28.08 -36.86
CA ARG A 567 -8.26 27.36 -36.03
C ARG A 567 -7.59 26.31 -35.15
N CYS A 568 -8.23 26.00 -34.03
CA CYS A 568 -7.80 24.94 -33.13
C CYS A 568 -8.43 23.60 -33.51
N ILE A 569 -7.61 22.56 -33.65
CA ILE A 569 -8.03 21.22 -34.02
C ILE A 569 -7.43 20.19 -33.06
N ALA A 570 -8.02 18.99 -33.01
CA ALA A 570 -7.45 17.88 -32.26
C ALA A 570 -6.22 17.32 -32.99
N ILE A 571 -5.22 16.85 -32.25
CA ILE A 571 -3.99 16.26 -32.81
C ILE A 571 -4.27 15.07 -33.75
N THR A 572 -5.36 14.35 -33.49
CA THR A 572 -5.82 13.19 -34.28
C THR A 572 -6.31 13.58 -35.68
N GLN A 573 -6.60 14.85 -35.93
CA GLN A 573 -7.00 15.35 -37.25
C GLN A 573 -5.81 15.66 -38.16
N VAL A 574 -4.58 15.54 -37.65
CA VAL A 574 -3.35 15.82 -38.41
C VAL A 574 -2.58 14.54 -38.67
N GLN A 575 -2.10 14.39 -39.89
CA GLN A 575 -1.27 13.25 -40.29
C GLN A 575 0.03 13.23 -39.48
N ARG A 576 0.41 12.06 -38.94
CA ARG A 576 1.60 11.95 -38.08
C ARG A 576 2.87 12.48 -38.73
N SER A 577 3.07 12.21 -40.02
CA SER A 577 4.23 12.72 -40.77
C SER A 577 4.32 14.24 -40.82
N ALA A 578 3.18 14.94 -40.79
CA ALA A 578 3.12 16.40 -40.75
C ALA A 578 3.40 16.94 -39.33
N ILE A 579 3.11 16.17 -38.29
CA ILE A 579 3.41 16.54 -36.90
C ILE A 579 4.92 16.45 -36.62
N TYR A 580 5.57 15.38 -37.11
CA TYR A 580 7.01 15.13 -36.89
C TYR A 580 7.92 15.59 -38.04
N GLY A 581 7.34 16.25 -39.07
CA GLY A 581 8.06 16.70 -40.26
C GLY A 581 8.94 17.93 -40.02
N ARG A 582 9.90 18.18 -40.93
CA ARG A 582 10.79 19.36 -40.88
C ARG A 582 10.05 20.70 -41.12
N GLU A 583 8.84 20.67 -41.69
CA GLU A 583 8.01 21.83 -41.97
C GLU A 583 7.22 22.27 -40.73
N GLN A 584 7.95 22.67 -39.69
CA GLN A 584 7.44 23.00 -38.35
C GLN A 584 6.58 24.27 -38.29
N TYR A 585 6.26 24.90 -39.43
CA TYR A 585 5.59 26.21 -39.50
C TYR A 585 4.08 26.15 -39.68
N ASP A 586 3.51 25.00 -40.07
CA ASP A 586 2.07 24.89 -40.35
C ASP A 586 1.21 24.65 -39.12
N TYR A 587 1.80 24.06 -38.07
CA TYR A 587 1.09 23.71 -36.84
C TYR A 587 1.87 24.15 -35.60
N VAL A 588 1.17 24.78 -34.65
CA VAL A 588 1.72 25.08 -33.32
C VAL A 588 1.10 24.12 -32.32
N ALA A 589 1.89 23.18 -31.82
CA ALA A 589 1.43 22.14 -30.90
C ALA A 589 1.68 22.46 -29.43
N CYS A 590 2.71 23.24 -29.11
CA CYS A 590 3.10 23.55 -27.73
C CYS A 590 2.93 25.04 -27.41
N PRO A 591 2.57 25.40 -26.17
CA PRO A 591 2.56 26.79 -25.73
C PRO A 591 3.93 27.45 -25.89
N SER A 592 3.93 28.73 -26.22
CA SER A 592 5.15 29.54 -26.20
C SER A 592 5.66 29.71 -24.76
N LYS A 593 6.93 29.41 -24.53
CA LYS A 593 7.59 29.59 -23.23
C LYS A 593 8.27 30.96 -23.14
N SER A 594 8.29 31.55 -21.94
CA SER A 594 9.04 32.79 -21.69
C SER A 594 10.55 32.53 -21.75
N ARG A 595 11.35 33.59 -21.96
CA ARG A 595 12.81 33.47 -21.94
C ARG A 595 13.34 32.99 -20.58
N LEU A 596 12.73 33.44 -19.48
CA LEU A 596 13.09 33.03 -18.13
C LEU A 596 12.87 31.52 -17.90
N THR A 597 11.71 31.02 -18.31
CA THR A 597 11.38 29.59 -18.20
C THR A 597 12.31 28.72 -19.04
N LEU A 598 12.63 29.14 -20.27
CA LEU A 598 13.57 28.42 -21.13
C LEU A 598 14.98 28.35 -20.53
N THR A 599 15.48 29.46 -19.96
CA THR A 599 16.77 29.47 -19.28
C THR A 599 16.78 28.55 -18.06
N SER A 600 15.71 28.57 -17.27
CA SER A 600 15.58 27.69 -16.09
C SER A 600 15.55 26.21 -16.49
N GLU A 601 14.76 25.84 -17.49
CA GLU A 601 14.69 24.47 -18.02
C GLU A 601 16.05 24.01 -18.54
N LEU A 602 16.75 24.85 -19.30
CA LEU A 602 18.09 24.54 -19.79
C LEU A 602 19.09 24.27 -18.64
N LEU A 603 19.07 25.09 -17.60
CA LEU A 603 19.94 24.90 -16.43
C LEU A 603 19.62 23.59 -15.69
N HIS A 604 18.34 23.25 -15.56
CA HIS A 604 17.93 21.96 -14.98
C HIS A 604 18.37 20.78 -15.86
N ASP A 605 18.24 20.88 -17.17
CA ASP A 605 18.67 19.83 -18.09
C ASP A 605 20.19 19.62 -18.05
N VAL A 606 20.98 20.70 -17.91
CA VAL A 606 22.44 20.60 -17.68
C VAL A 606 22.74 19.76 -16.43
N HIS A 607 22.07 20.03 -15.32
CA HIS A 607 22.25 19.27 -14.08
C HIS A 607 21.83 17.80 -14.24
N ARG A 608 20.66 17.56 -14.84
CA ARG A 608 20.13 16.20 -15.08
C ARG A 608 21.06 15.37 -15.97
N CYS A 609 21.64 15.97 -17.02
CA CYS A 609 22.60 15.27 -17.86
C CYS A 609 23.87 14.91 -17.06
N GLN A 610 24.36 15.78 -16.18
CA GLN A 610 25.57 15.54 -15.38
C GLN A 610 25.41 14.41 -14.34
N GLU A 611 24.19 14.11 -13.91
CA GLU A 611 23.89 12.99 -13.01
C GLU A 611 23.98 11.61 -13.70
N LEU A 612 24.07 11.57 -15.03
CA LEU A 612 24.09 10.33 -15.80
C LEU A 612 25.52 9.90 -16.11
N ALA A 613 25.87 8.68 -15.71
CA ALA A 613 27.21 8.13 -15.93
C ALA A 613 27.30 7.22 -17.16
N ASN A 614 26.26 6.47 -17.53
CA ASN A 614 26.33 5.50 -18.62
C ASN A 614 25.81 6.06 -19.95
N CYS A 615 26.38 5.61 -21.08
CA CYS A 615 26.05 6.12 -22.41
C CYS A 615 24.57 5.94 -22.75
N GLN A 616 24.02 4.74 -22.53
CA GLN A 616 22.64 4.42 -22.91
C GLN A 616 21.63 5.30 -22.18
N SER A 617 21.80 5.53 -20.88
CA SER A 617 20.93 6.41 -20.10
C SER A 617 21.11 7.86 -20.48
N CYS A 618 22.35 8.31 -20.77
CA CYS A 618 22.62 9.68 -21.21
C CYS A 618 21.84 10.03 -22.49
N VAL A 619 21.91 9.18 -23.53
CA VAL A 619 21.29 9.47 -24.83
C VAL A 619 19.80 9.10 -24.90
N SER A 620 19.27 8.39 -23.91
CA SER A 620 17.86 7.95 -23.86
C SER A 620 17.03 8.83 -22.92
N THR A 621 17.15 10.15 -23.07
CA THR A 621 16.40 11.14 -22.29
C THR A 621 15.69 12.15 -23.18
N ALA A 622 14.59 12.72 -22.71
CA ALA A 622 13.93 13.86 -23.35
C ALA A 622 14.79 15.15 -23.31
N PHE A 623 15.80 15.19 -22.44
CA PHE A 623 16.64 16.38 -22.21
C PHE A 623 17.67 16.60 -23.31
N GLY A 624 17.88 15.66 -24.23
CA GLY A 624 18.82 15.80 -25.35
C GLY A 624 20.27 15.94 -24.88
N CYS A 625 20.70 15.05 -23.98
CA CYS A 625 22.09 14.96 -23.53
C CYS A 625 23.00 14.31 -24.60
N THR A 626 24.30 14.49 -24.42
CA THR A 626 25.38 13.94 -25.25
C THR A 626 26.38 13.25 -24.33
N TYR A 627 26.70 12.00 -24.63
CA TYR A 627 27.69 11.23 -23.89
C TYR A 627 29.09 11.51 -24.45
N CYS A 628 30.05 11.74 -23.55
CA CYS A 628 31.41 12.22 -23.84
C CYS A 628 32.52 11.19 -23.62
N GLY A 629 32.16 9.97 -23.23
CA GLY A 629 33.10 8.91 -22.82
C GLY A 629 33.47 8.99 -21.34
N ASN A 630 34.02 7.88 -20.82
CA ASN A 630 34.54 7.76 -19.45
C ASN A 630 33.57 8.19 -18.33
N GLY A 631 32.29 7.86 -18.46
CA GLY A 631 31.31 8.16 -17.41
C GLY A 631 30.74 9.59 -17.50
N VAL A 632 31.09 10.38 -18.52
CA VAL A 632 30.74 11.81 -18.59
C VAL A 632 29.57 12.04 -19.55
N CYS A 633 28.49 12.61 -19.04
CA CYS A 633 27.34 13.06 -19.83
C CYS A 633 27.16 14.59 -19.70
N SER A 634 26.82 15.25 -20.81
CA SER A 634 26.69 16.71 -20.90
C SER A 634 25.49 17.12 -21.75
N LYS A 635 24.89 18.28 -21.47
CA LYS A 635 23.84 18.85 -22.33
C LYS A 635 24.39 19.47 -23.62
N GLU A 636 25.66 19.87 -23.60
CA GLU A 636 26.35 20.55 -24.72
C GLU A 636 27.27 19.59 -25.49
N ARG A 637 28.07 20.12 -26.44
CA ARG A 637 29.12 19.32 -27.09
C ARG A 637 30.19 18.92 -26.07
N CYS A 638 30.73 17.72 -26.27
CA CYS A 638 31.88 17.25 -25.51
C CYS A 638 33.05 18.23 -25.68
N ARG A 639 33.66 18.63 -24.56
CA ARG A 639 34.87 19.45 -24.60
C ARG A 639 36.01 18.60 -25.18
N GLU A 640 36.77 19.16 -26.11
CA GLU A 640 37.89 18.49 -26.80
C GLU A 640 39.08 18.14 -25.86
N THR A 641 38.97 18.36 -24.55
CA THR A 641 40.08 18.31 -23.60
C THR A 641 39.94 17.31 -22.46
N THR A 642 39.09 16.27 -22.56
CA THR A 642 39.11 15.20 -21.54
C THR A 642 40.27 14.22 -21.76
N SER A 643 41.49 14.75 -21.75
CA SER A 643 42.68 14.09 -21.23
C SER A 643 42.89 14.61 -19.82
N MET A 644 42.34 13.93 -18.82
CA MET A 644 42.96 13.96 -17.50
C MET A 644 43.23 12.53 -17.09
N ALA A 645 44.51 12.17 -17.19
CA ALA A 645 45.13 11.31 -16.21
C ALA A 645 44.52 11.65 -14.85
N SER A 646 43.88 10.67 -14.23
CA SER A 646 43.68 10.68 -12.79
C SER A 646 45.02 11.06 -12.16
N VAL A 647 45.03 12.18 -11.45
CA VAL A 647 46.14 12.58 -10.60
C VAL A 647 46.23 11.56 -9.47
N PHE A 648 46.90 10.45 -9.73
CA PHE A 648 47.51 9.61 -8.72
C PHE A 648 49.00 9.89 -8.78
N PHE A 649 49.48 10.68 -7.81
CA PHE A 649 50.88 10.68 -7.46
C PHE A 649 51.14 9.38 -6.69
N GLU A 650 51.71 8.39 -7.37
CA GLU A 650 52.56 7.41 -6.69
C GLU A 650 53.77 7.10 -7.58
N SER A 651 54.93 7.18 -6.95
CA SER A 651 56.25 7.21 -7.56
C SER A 651 56.63 5.89 -8.24
N SER A 652 57.37 6.04 -9.33
CA SER A 652 58.25 5.04 -9.98
C SER A 652 57.59 3.83 -10.65
N THR A 653 57.31 3.95 -11.95
CA THR A 653 58.09 3.30 -13.03
C THR A 653 57.49 3.66 -14.40
N GLN A 654 58.36 3.82 -15.39
CA GLN A 654 58.07 4.37 -16.71
C GLN A 654 57.28 3.37 -17.58
N GLN A 655 56.09 3.76 -18.03
CA GLN A 655 55.61 3.56 -19.42
C GLN A 655 54.30 4.34 -19.64
N ALA A 656 54.41 5.52 -20.25
CA ALA A 656 53.26 6.27 -20.73
C ALA A 656 52.77 5.65 -22.05
N VAL A 657 51.66 4.92 -22.01
CA VAL A 657 50.93 4.51 -23.21
C VAL A 657 49.99 5.67 -23.58
N SER A 658 50.27 6.32 -24.70
CA SER A 658 49.39 7.31 -25.31
C SER A 658 48.17 6.62 -25.94
N THR A 659 46.98 6.87 -25.42
CA THR A 659 45.72 6.64 -26.17
C THR A 659 44.91 7.94 -26.17
N ALA A 660 45.31 8.89 -27.01
CA ALA A 660 44.49 10.03 -27.38
C ALA A 660 43.39 9.56 -28.36
N SER A 661 42.43 8.80 -27.85
CA SER A 661 41.17 8.59 -28.54
C SER A 661 40.34 9.88 -28.38
N PRO A 662 39.79 10.48 -29.45
CA PRO A 662 38.92 11.64 -29.30
C PRO A 662 37.73 11.30 -28.38
N PRO A 663 37.20 12.27 -27.60
CA PRO A 663 36.05 12.01 -26.75
C PRO A 663 34.89 11.47 -27.61
N LEU A 664 34.35 10.32 -27.20
CA LEU A 664 33.18 9.71 -27.85
C LEU A 664 32.06 10.75 -27.80
N ASN A 665 31.44 11.09 -28.93
CA ASN A 665 30.38 12.11 -29.01
C ASN A 665 29.07 11.43 -29.41
N ALA A 666 28.52 10.64 -28.49
CA ALA A 666 27.32 9.84 -28.75
C ALA A 666 26.07 10.64 -28.40
N LYS A 667 25.16 10.76 -29.37
CA LYS A 667 23.85 11.43 -29.24
C LYS A 667 22.66 10.51 -29.46
N HIS A 668 22.93 9.31 -29.97
CA HIS A 668 21.93 8.30 -30.30
C HIS A 668 22.38 6.98 -29.71
N LEU A 669 21.41 6.11 -29.39
CA LEU A 669 21.66 4.83 -28.74
C LEU A 669 22.59 3.93 -29.57
N ASP A 670 22.44 3.95 -30.90
CA ASP A 670 23.29 3.17 -31.82
C ASP A 670 24.77 3.59 -31.83
N SER A 671 25.07 4.78 -31.30
CA SER A 671 26.44 5.28 -31.15
C SER A 671 27.08 4.88 -29.83
N CYS A 672 26.34 4.23 -28.92
CA CYS A 672 26.86 3.79 -27.64
C CYS A 672 27.64 2.47 -27.78
N PRO A 673 28.70 2.26 -26.98
CA PRO A 673 29.37 0.97 -26.90
C PRO A 673 28.39 -0.14 -26.46
N ILE A 674 28.47 -1.32 -27.08
CA ILE A 674 27.58 -2.45 -26.80
C ILE A 674 27.78 -2.99 -25.37
N THR A 675 29.03 -2.97 -24.88
CA THR A 675 29.39 -3.38 -23.51
C THR A 675 30.23 -2.29 -22.86
N GLU A 676 29.68 -1.66 -21.83
CA GLU A 676 30.31 -0.57 -21.07
C GLU A 676 30.27 -0.87 -19.56
N ASP A 677 31.39 -0.71 -18.86
CA ASP A 677 31.49 -0.98 -17.42
C ASP A 677 30.49 -0.17 -16.58
N TYR A 678 30.28 1.11 -16.92
CA TYR A 678 29.31 2.00 -16.24
C TYR A 678 27.86 1.53 -16.38
N LEU A 679 27.51 0.89 -17.51
CA LEU A 679 26.16 0.32 -17.70
C LEU A 679 25.95 -0.85 -16.74
N VAL A 680 26.90 -1.77 -16.68
CA VAL A 680 26.85 -2.92 -15.76
C VAL A 680 26.79 -2.43 -14.32
N HIS A 681 27.61 -1.45 -13.95
CA HIS A 681 27.57 -0.82 -12.63
C HIS A 681 26.18 -0.26 -12.29
N SER A 682 25.60 0.54 -13.19
CA SER A 682 24.26 1.14 -13.00
C SER A 682 23.15 0.08 -12.87
N VAL A 683 23.25 -1.05 -13.59
CA VAL A 683 22.30 -2.15 -13.48
C VAL A 683 22.44 -2.85 -12.12
N CYS A 684 23.66 -3.17 -11.70
CA CYS A 684 23.89 -3.85 -10.42
C CYS A 684 23.48 -2.98 -9.23
N GLU A 685 23.73 -1.67 -9.28
CA GLU A 685 23.34 -0.73 -8.21
C GLU A 685 21.83 -0.61 -7.98
N GLN A 686 20.99 -1.05 -8.92
CA GLN A 686 19.53 -1.07 -8.75
C GLN A 686 19.00 -2.35 -8.10
N LEU A 687 19.83 -3.38 -7.97
CA LEU A 687 19.46 -4.66 -7.40
C LEU A 687 19.79 -4.66 -5.90
N HIS A 688 18.80 -4.40 -5.05
CA HIS A 688 19.01 -4.30 -3.60
C HIS A 688 18.73 -5.60 -2.84
N ASN A 689 18.42 -6.68 -3.56
CA ASN A 689 18.16 -7.99 -2.96
C ASN A 689 19.22 -8.99 -3.42
N CYS A 690 19.77 -9.79 -2.49
CA CYS A 690 20.82 -10.78 -2.77
C CYS A 690 20.45 -11.73 -3.92
N ARG A 691 19.21 -12.23 -3.94
CA ARG A 691 18.73 -13.17 -4.97
C ARG A 691 18.57 -12.49 -6.31
N ALA A 692 18.08 -11.25 -6.34
CA ALA A 692 17.99 -10.47 -7.56
C ALA A 692 19.39 -10.16 -8.13
N CYS A 693 20.35 -9.81 -7.28
CA CYS A 693 21.74 -9.57 -7.65
C CYS A 693 22.39 -10.85 -8.22
N SER A 694 22.24 -11.97 -7.51
CA SER A 694 22.82 -13.27 -7.88
C SER A 694 22.19 -13.87 -9.14
N ALA A 695 20.96 -13.48 -9.48
CA ALA A 695 20.31 -13.85 -10.73
C ALA A 695 20.92 -13.16 -11.96
N ASN A 696 21.68 -12.08 -11.78
CA ASN A 696 22.37 -11.39 -12.87
C ASN A 696 23.85 -11.81 -12.92
N LEU A 697 24.25 -12.43 -14.03
CA LEU A 697 25.61 -12.95 -14.22
C LEU A 697 26.72 -11.88 -14.19
N ALA A 698 26.38 -10.62 -14.44
CA ALA A 698 27.33 -9.51 -14.45
C ALA A 698 27.53 -8.86 -13.07
N CYS A 699 26.73 -9.28 -12.08
CA CYS A 699 26.71 -8.71 -10.75
C CYS A 699 27.15 -9.74 -9.69
N ARG A 700 27.62 -9.23 -8.55
CA ARG A 700 27.95 -10.00 -7.35
C ARG A 700 27.37 -9.32 -6.12
N TRP A 701 26.92 -10.12 -5.16
CA TRP A 701 26.46 -9.61 -3.88
C TRP A 701 27.65 -9.36 -2.95
N ASP A 702 27.70 -8.18 -2.32
CA ASP A 702 28.67 -7.82 -1.29
C ASP A 702 27.98 -7.92 0.09
N SER A 703 28.23 -9.01 0.81
CA SER A 703 27.60 -9.32 2.10
C SER A 703 28.06 -8.42 3.25
N GLU A 704 29.23 -7.77 3.13
CA GLU A 704 29.70 -6.85 4.17
C GLU A 704 28.96 -5.51 4.11
N GLN A 705 28.54 -5.11 2.91
CA GLN A 705 27.87 -3.83 2.68
C GLN A 705 26.37 -3.95 2.36
N ASN A 706 25.83 -5.17 2.26
CA ASN A 706 24.46 -5.47 1.83
C ASN A 706 24.09 -4.74 0.52
N ARG A 707 24.99 -4.80 -0.47
CA ARG A 707 24.82 -4.10 -1.76
C ARG A 707 25.27 -4.97 -2.92
N CYS A 708 24.58 -4.82 -4.04
CA CYS A 708 24.98 -5.45 -5.29
C CYS A 708 26.02 -4.60 -6.03
N ARG A 709 27.06 -5.26 -6.56
CA ARG A 709 28.19 -4.60 -7.25
C ARG A 709 28.51 -5.34 -8.54
N SER A 710 29.14 -4.66 -9.50
CA SER A 710 29.68 -5.30 -10.69
C SER A 710 30.99 -6.05 -10.39
N TYR A 711 31.34 -7.03 -11.22
CA TYR A 711 32.70 -7.61 -11.19
C TYR A 711 33.72 -6.58 -11.69
N SER A 712 34.83 -6.42 -10.97
CA SER A 712 35.87 -5.44 -11.30
C SER A 712 36.63 -5.87 -12.55
N SER A 713 36.73 -4.98 -13.56
CA SER A 713 37.42 -5.17 -14.84
C SER A 713 38.97 -5.16 -14.75
N ALA A 714 39.55 -5.57 -13.61
CA ALA A 714 40.99 -5.69 -13.41
C ALA A 714 41.46 -7.12 -13.74
N GLY A 715 41.55 -7.44 -15.03
CA GLY A 715 42.15 -8.67 -15.54
C GLY A 715 41.15 -9.50 -16.37
N GLY A 716 41.14 -9.26 -17.68
CA GLY A 716 40.31 -10.03 -18.61
C GLY A 716 40.65 -11.52 -18.57
N ILE A 717 39.85 -12.30 -17.87
CA ILE A 717 39.73 -13.75 -17.98
C ILE A 717 38.26 -14.10 -17.70
N ALA A 718 37.67 -14.93 -18.56
CA ALA A 718 36.38 -15.57 -18.30
C ALA A 718 36.37 -16.17 -16.89
N VAL A 719 35.46 -15.73 -16.03
CA VAL A 719 35.33 -16.25 -14.66
C VAL A 719 34.86 -17.70 -14.78
N ASN A 720 35.84 -18.61 -14.82
CA ASN A 720 35.67 -20.00 -14.49
C ASN A 720 35.23 -19.98 -13.02
N ARG A 721 33.92 -20.07 -12.78
CA ARG A 721 33.31 -20.05 -11.46
C ARG A 721 33.88 -21.17 -10.60
N THR A 722 34.93 -20.89 -9.82
CA THR A 722 35.13 -21.59 -8.56
C THR A 722 34.09 -21.04 -7.60
N GLN A 723 32.92 -21.67 -7.68
CA GLN A 723 31.87 -21.92 -6.69
C GLN A 723 32.10 -21.44 -5.24
N ASP A 724 32.37 -20.16 -5.01
CA ASP A 724 31.88 -19.51 -3.79
C ASP A 724 30.44 -19.08 -4.09
N GLU A 725 29.53 -20.06 -4.01
CA GLU A 725 28.09 -19.79 -4.04
C GLU A 725 27.76 -18.91 -2.83
N VAL A 726 27.55 -17.62 -3.07
CA VAL A 726 26.99 -16.74 -2.04
C VAL A 726 25.59 -17.29 -1.72
N ALA A 727 25.49 -17.97 -0.58
CA ALA A 727 24.23 -18.47 -0.07
C ALA A 727 23.41 -17.29 0.46
N CYS A 728 22.48 -16.79 -0.36
CA CYS A 728 21.53 -15.77 0.09
C CYS A 728 20.64 -16.31 1.21
N THR A 729 20.30 -15.45 2.17
CA THR A 729 19.34 -15.78 3.22
C THR A 729 17.96 -16.16 2.64
N PRO A 730 17.16 -16.94 3.39
CA PRO A 730 15.76 -17.14 3.09
C PRO A 730 15.03 -15.80 2.93
N ALA A 731 14.18 -15.64 1.92
CA ALA A 731 13.36 -14.43 1.81
C ALA A 731 12.35 -14.39 2.95
N CYS A 732 12.06 -13.20 3.48
CA CYS A 732 11.14 -13.01 4.59
C CYS A 732 9.80 -13.74 4.37
N ALA A 733 9.24 -13.67 3.16
CA ALA A 733 7.98 -14.33 2.82
C ALA A 733 7.96 -15.86 2.98
N THR A 734 9.14 -16.51 3.05
CA THR A 734 9.25 -17.97 3.28
C THR A 734 9.27 -18.31 4.78
N LEU A 735 9.46 -17.32 5.65
CA LEU A 735 9.48 -17.47 7.10
C LEU A 735 8.03 -17.42 7.62
N THR A 736 7.53 -18.55 8.08
CA THR A 736 6.13 -18.71 8.50
C THR A 736 5.92 -18.58 10.01
N ASN A 737 6.96 -18.21 10.77
CA ASN A 737 6.86 -18.03 12.21
C ASN A 737 7.56 -16.74 12.66
N CYS A 738 7.04 -16.14 13.73
CA CYS A 738 7.54 -14.87 14.24
C CYS A 738 9.01 -14.92 14.63
N GLN A 739 9.44 -15.97 15.35
CA GLN A 739 10.81 -16.05 15.89
C GLN A 739 11.85 -16.00 14.78
N ASN A 740 11.72 -16.88 13.78
CA ASN A 740 12.60 -16.92 12.62
C ASN A 740 12.48 -15.62 11.79
N CYS A 741 11.28 -15.03 11.70
CA CYS A 741 11.10 -13.76 10.99
C CYS A 741 11.89 -12.62 11.65
N THR A 742 11.86 -12.52 12.98
CA THR A 742 12.50 -11.43 13.72
C THR A 742 13.98 -11.68 14.05
N GLU A 743 14.56 -12.79 13.60
CA GLU A 743 16.01 -13.05 13.70
C GLU A 743 16.82 -12.21 12.71
N ASP A 744 16.23 -11.91 11.55
CA ASP A 744 16.82 -11.13 10.45
C ASP A 744 16.10 -9.77 10.27
N GLU A 745 16.44 -9.01 9.23
CA GLU A 745 15.85 -7.70 8.87
C GLU A 745 14.43 -7.80 8.25
N CYS A 746 13.54 -8.61 8.85
CA CYS A 746 12.16 -8.76 8.42
C CYS A 746 11.16 -8.18 9.44
N ILE A 747 9.94 -7.93 8.96
CA ILE A 747 8.80 -7.50 9.78
C ILE A 747 7.80 -8.65 9.88
N TRP A 748 7.44 -9.03 11.10
CA TRP A 748 6.37 -10.00 11.37
C TRP A 748 5.04 -9.29 11.61
N CYS A 749 4.01 -9.66 10.85
CA CYS A 749 2.64 -9.24 11.08
C CYS A 749 1.81 -10.35 11.74
N GLN A 750 1.38 -10.14 12.99
CA GLN A 750 0.76 -11.20 13.79
C GLN A 750 -0.64 -11.60 13.28
N ASN A 751 -1.49 -10.63 12.93
CA ASN A 751 -2.86 -10.94 12.52
C ASN A 751 -2.94 -11.55 11.12
N GLU A 752 -1.98 -11.22 10.26
CA GLU A 752 -1.88 -11.80 8.92
C GLU A 752 -1.04 -13.10 8.89
N GLN A 753 -0.31 -13.41 9.97
CA GLN A 753 0.66 -14.53 10.03
C GLN A 753 1.66 -14.50 8.87
N ARG A 754 2.14 -13.29 8.53
CA ARG A 754 3.00 -13.03 7.37
C ARG A 754 4.27 -12.30 7.79
N CYS A 755 5.40 -12.81 7.31
CA CYS A 755 6.69 -12.17 7.38
C CYS A 755 6.98 -11.45 6.05
N VAL A 756 7.40 -10.18 6.11
CA VAL A 756 7.68 -9.36 4.93
C VAL A 756 9.00 -8.61 5.09
N ASP A 757 9.63 -8.25 3.98
CA ASP A 757 10.84 -7.42 4.02
C ASP A 757 10.52 -6.06 4.65
N ARG A 758 11.45 -5.52 5.43
CA ARG A 758 11.27 -4.22 6.11
C ARG A 758 10.91 -3.10 5.14
N ASN A 759 11.57 -3.06 3.99
CA ASN A 759 11.31 -2.05 2.96
C ASN A 759 10.03 -2.31 2.12
N ALA A 760 9.33 -3.42 2.39
CA ALA A 760 8.14 -3.85 1.65
C ALA A 760 6.85 -3.73 2.47
N TYR A 761 6.90 -3.17 3.70
CA TYR A 761 5.73 -3.02 4.57
C TYR A 761 4.55 -2.32 3.88
N THR A 762 4.78 -1.12 3.34
CA THR A 762 3.75 -0.32 2.64
C THR A 762 3.22 -1.03 1.39
N ALA A 763 4.07 -1.78 0.68
CA ALA A 763 3.66 -2.55 -0.50
C ALA A 763 2.84 -3.81 -0.13
N SER A 764 3.11 -4.39 1.05
CA SER A 764 2.48 -5.62 1.53
C SER A 764 1.12 -5.36 2.18
N PHE A 765 0.99 -4.25 2.92
CA PHE A 765 -0.20 -3.88 3.69
C PHE A 765 -0.71 -2.46 3.37
N PRO A 766 -0.98 -2.13 2.10
CA PRO A 766 -1.32 -0.76 1.67
C PRO A 766 -2.66 -0.23 2.21
N TYR A 767 -3.51 -1.11 2.78
CA TYR A 767 -4.84 -0.78 3.29
C TYR A 767 -4.97 -1.02 4.80
N GLY A 768 -3.83 -1.04 5.51
CA GLY A 768 -3.79 -1.28 6.95
C GLY A 768 -4.26 -2.69 7.32
N GLN A 769 -3.96 -3.70 6.50
CA GLN A 769 -4.29 -5.08 6.86
C GLN A 769 -3.49 -5.57 8.06
N CYS A 770 -2.28 -5.04 8.28
CA CYS A 770 -1.47 -5.40 9.43
C CYS A 770 -1.83 -4.54 10.65
N ARG A 771 -2.51 -5.14 11.63
CA ARG A 771 -2.97 -4.46 12.86
C ARG A 771 -1.81 -4.06 13.76
N GLU A 772 -0.82 -4.95 13.85
CA GLU A 772 0.38 -4.77 14.64
C GLU A 772 1.52 -5.53 13.98
N TRP A 773 2.70 -4.93 13.99
CA TRP A 773 3.92 -5.53 13.48
C TRP A 773 5.04 -5.52 14.53
N THR A 774 6.03 -6.41 14.36
CA THR A 774 7.22 -6.42 15.19
C THR A 774 8.46 -6.89 14.45
N THR A 775 9.61 -6.35 14.84
CA THR A 775 10.96 -6.80 14.45
C THR A 775 11.72 -7.40 15.64
N PHE A 776 11.08 -7.55 16.80
CA PHE A 776 11.74 -7.98 18.03
C PHE A 776 11.26 -9.36 18.45
N THR A 777 12.17 -10.33 18.53
CA THR A 777 11.88 -11.71 18.97
C THR A 777 11.23 -11.77 20.35
N ALA A 778 11.52 -10.81 21.24
CA ALA A 778 10.89 -10.73 22.56
C ALA A 778 9.37 -10.42 22.52
N LYS A 779 8.88 -9.80 21.44
CA LYS A 779 7.45 -9.54 21.21
C LYS A 779 6.77 -10.69 20.47
N CYS A 780 7.52 -11.72 20.03
CA CYS A 780 6.96 -12.89 19.40
C CYS A 780 6.19 -13.74 20.41
N ARG A 781 4.89 -13.84 20.18
CA ARG A 781 4.00 -14.73 20.91
C ARG A 781 4.29 -16.15 20.40
N SER A 782 4.57 -17.07 21.30
CA SER A 782 4.63 -18.50 20.98
C SER A 782 3.45 -19.16 21.68
N ALA A 783 2.65 -19.92 20.94
CA ALA A 783 1.72 -20.84 21.58
C ALA A 783 2.56 -21.84 22.39
N PRO A 784 2.19 -22.15 23.64
CA PRO A 784 2.87 -23.22 24.36
C PRO A 784 2.77 -24.51 23.51
N MET A 785 3.93 -25.08 23.14
CA MET A 785 4.05 -26.34 22.40
C MET A 785 3.57 -27.53 23.25
N GLN A 786 2.29 -27.57 23.62
CA GLN A 786 1.60 -28.72 24.17
C GLN A 786 0.13 -28.72 23.75
N SER A 787 -0.12 -28.85 22.45
CA SER A 787 -1.19 -29.75 22.01
C SER A 787 -0.85 -30.30 20.63
N THR A 788 -0.78 -31.62 20.57
CA THR A 788 -0.67 -32.40 19.35
C THR A 788 -1.75 -31.98 18.37
N ALA A 789 -1.36 -31.74 17.13
CA ALA A 789 -2.25 -31.71 15.98
C ALA A 789 -3.18 -32.93 16.01
N LEU A 790 -4.43 -32.69 16.39
CA LEU A 790 -5.54 -33.59 16.15
C LEU A 790 -6.56 -32.79 15.35
N THR A 791 -6.65 -33.13 14.07
CA THR A 791 -7.74 -32.78 13.17
C THR A 791 -9.07 -33.26 13.73
N VAL A 792 -9.86 -32.38 14.35
CA VAL A 792 -11.34 -32.39 14.36
C VAL A 792 -11.79 -30.94 14.63
N GLY A 793 -12.79 -30.45 13.90
CA GLY A 793 -13.09 -29.03 13.73
C GLY A 793 -13.42 -28.19 14.97
N SER A 794 -13.45 -26.87 14.72
CA SER A 794 -14.00 -25.79 15.54
C SER A 794 -13.06 -25.17 16.61
N THR A 795 -12.34 -24.11 16.22
CA THR A 795 -12.05 -22.83 16.96
C THR A 795 -10.76 -22.15 16.47
N THR A 796 -9.76 -22.91 16.00
CA THR A 796 -8.48 -22.40 15.44
C THR A 796 -8.61 -21.67 14.10
N ALA A 797 -9.79 -21.69 13.47
CA ALA A 797 -10.06 -21.02 12.20
C ALA A 797 -10.60 -19.58 12.35
N LEU A 798 -10.96 -19.15 13.57
CA LEU A 798 -11.67 -17.87 13.79
C LEU A 798 -10.76 -16.70 14.16
N SER A 799 -9.62 -16.96 14.82
CA SER A 799 -8.69 -15.90 15.23
C SER A 799 -7.24 -16.39 15.16
N SER A 800 -6.34 -15.53 14.69
CA SER A 800 -4.89 -15.75 14.67
C SER A 800 -4.20 -15.32 15.97
N ALA A 801 -4.96 -14.91 16.98
CA ALA A 801 -4.44 -14.45 18.25
C ALA A 801 -3.90 -15.61 19.10
N GLN A 802 -2.74 -15.42 19.70
CA GLN A 802 -2.05 -16.43 20.52
C GLN A 802 -2.24 -16.12 22.01
N CYS A 803 -3.49 -15.99 22.44
CA CYS A 803 -3.87 -15.54 23.78
C CYS A 803 -3.22 -16.33 24.92
N GLY A 804 -3.03 -17.64 24.75
CA GLY A 804 -2.39 -18.52 25.74
C GLY A 804 -0.94 -18.15 26.11
N PHE A 805 -0.31 -17.22 25.39
CA PHE A 805 0.98 -16.64 25.75
C PHE A 805 0.90 -15.76 27.01
N TYR A 806 -0.23 -15.11 27.26
CA TYR A 806 -0.40 -14.17 28.35
C TYR A 806 -0.75 -14.87 29.66
N ASN A 807 0.03 -14.60 30.70
CA ASN A 807 -0.10 -15.23 32.02
C ASN A 807 -0.78 -14.33 33.06
N SER A 808 -1.17 -13.11 32.72
CA SER A 808 -1.94 -12.23 33.60
C SER A 808 -3.12 -11.64 32.85
N CYS A 809 -4.18 -11.28 33.58
CA CYS A 809 -5.33 -10.64 32.96
C CYS A 809 -4.96 -9.33 32.27
N GLN A 810 -4.14 -8.48 32.89
CA GLN A 810 -3.78 -7.20 32.28
C GLN A 810 -3.08 -7.37 30.93
N MET A 811 -2.08 -8.25 30.85
CA MET A 811 -1.39 -8.55 29.58
C MET A 811 -2.30 -9.21 28.55
N CYS A 812 -3.26 -10.02 29.02
CA CYS A 812 -4.25 -10.66 28.15
C CYS A 812 -5.12 -9.62 27.46
N LEU A 813 -5.60 -8.61 28.19
CA LEU A 813 -6.47 -7.56 27.66
C LEU A 813 -5.74 -6.52 26.81
N ASP A 814 -4.40 -6.50 26.83
CA ASP A 814 -3.60 -5.67 25.91
C ASP A 814 -3.69 -6.16 24.45
N ASP A 815 -4.07 -7.43 24.23
CA ASP A 815 -4.39 -7.97 22.91
C ASP A 815 -5.91 -7.88 22.68
N PRO A 816 -6.38 -7.09 21.70
CA PRO A 816 -7.81 -6.84 21.50
C PRO A 816 -8.59 -8.05 20.94
N ALA A 817 -7.92 -9.17 20.67
CA ALA A 817 -8.54 -10.46 20.30
C ALA A 817 -8.72 -11.42 21.50
N CYS A 818 -8.23 -11.04 22.68
CA CYS A 818 -8.12 -11.92 23.83
C CYS A 818 -8.96 -11.44 25.02
N GLY A 819 -9.41 -12.39 25.83
CA GLY A 819 -10.04 -12.12 27.12
C GLY A 819 -9.62 -13.11 28.19
N TRP A 820 -9.80 -12.72 29.45
CA TRP A 820 -9.41 -13.49 30.61
C TRP A 820 -10.55 -14.36 31.11
N CYS A 821 -10.30 -15.66 31.24
CA CYS A 821 -11.18 -16.60 31.88
C CYS A 821 -10.70 -16.87 33.32
N ASP A 822 -11.44 -16.35 34.30
CA ASP A 822 -11.22 -16.64 35.71
C ASP A 822 -11.61 -18.10 36.01
N ASN A 823 -10.82 -18.80 36.84
CA ASN A 823 -11.12 -20.20 37.15
C ASN A 823 -12.17 -20.40 38.26
N GLY A 824 -12.74 -19.31 38.80
CA GLY A 824 -13.76 -19.32 39.85
C GLY A 824 -13.24 -19.66 41.26
N SER A 825 -11.92 -19.78 41.45
CA SER A 825 -11.33 -20.13 42.75
C SER A 825 -11.27 -18.97 43.76
N ASN A 826 -11.61 -17.74 43.34
CA ASN A 826 -11.41 -16.51 44.13
C ASN A 826 -9.97 -16.31 44.63
N THR A 827 -9.00 -16.77 43.85
CA THR A 827 -7.56 -16.54 44.08
C THR A 827 -6.92 -15.65 43.01
N GLY A 828 -7.68 -15.26 41.99
CA GLY A 828 -7.19 -14.51 40.82
C GLY A 828 -6.52 -15.37 39.76
N LEU A 829 -6.60 -16.70 39.86
CA LEU A 829 -6.11 -17.62 38.84
C LEU A 829 -7.03 -17.64 37.62
N GLY A 830 -6.44 -17.76 36.42
CA GLY A 830 -7.19 -17.84 35.19
C GLY A 830 -6.35 -18.20 33.98
N ARG A 831 -6.98 -18.16 32.81
CA ARG A 831 -6.34 -18.39 31.51
C ARG A 831 -6.77 -17.32 30.51
N CYS A 832 -5.86 -16.91 29.65
CA CYS A 832 -6.16 -16.01 28.55
C CYS A 832 -6.61 -16.82 27.32
N VAL A 833 -7.82 -16.55 26.81
CA VAL A 833 -8.43 -17.28 25.68
C VAL A 833 -9.00 -16.29 24.66
N VAL A 834 -9.24 -16.78 23.43
CA VAL A 834 -9.79 -15.97 22.34
C VAL A 834 -11.28 -15.69 22.54
N GLY A 835 -11.72 -14.49 22.20
CA GLY A 835 -13.13 -14.14 22.28
C GLY A 835 -13.42 -12.66 22.04
N GLY A 836 -14.70 -12.32 22.12
CA GLY A 836 -15.19 -10.95 22.10
C GLY A 836 -15.78 -10.52 23.44
N ALA A 837 -16.25 -9.29 23.51
CA ALA A 837 -16.83 -8.77 24.75
C ALA A 837 -18.06 -9.52 25.25
N LEU A 838 -18.84 -10.13 24.36
CA LEU A 838 -20.01 -10.95 24.72
C LEU A 838 -19.62 -12.29 25.33
N ALA A 839 -18.69 -12.99 24.70
CA ALA A 839 -18.41 -14.39 24.98
C ALA A 839 -17.02 -14.81 24.47
N PRO A 840 -16.40 -15.81 25.10
CA PRO A 840 -15.32 -16.56 24.46
C PRO A 840 -15.84 -17.23 23.19
N TYR A 841 -14.97 -17.49 22.21
CA TYR A 841 -15.39 -18.21 21.00
C TYR A 841 -15.70 -19.69 21.27
N ASP A 842 -15.06 -20.28 22.28
CA ASP A 842 -15.39 -21.60 22.79
C ASP A 842 -15.97 -21.51 24.20
N GLU A 843 -17.27 -21.76 24.34
CA GLU A 843 -17.95 -21.76 25.64
C GLU A 843 -17.47 -22.90 26.56
N THR A 844 -16.86 -23.95 26.01
CA THR A 844 -16.24 -25.01 26.82
C THR A 844 -14.93 -24.56 27.46
N GLU A 845 -14.28 -23.54 26.87
CA GLU A 845 -13.08 -22.94 27.44
C GLU A 845 -13.38 -21.95 28.55
N CYS A 846 -14.49 -21.21 28.50
CA CYS A 846 -14.86 -20.34 29.59
C CYS A 846 -16.38 -20.20 29.78
N ALA A 847 -16.84 -20.42 31.00
CA ALA A 847 -18.21 -20.07 31.35
C ALA A 847 -18.37 -18.54 31.37
N LEU A 848 -19.43 -18.02 30.74
CA LEU A 848 -19.72 -16.57 30.64
C LEU A 848 -19.63 -15.79 31.96
N LYS A 849 -20.02 -16.41 33.08
CA LYS A 849 -19.95 -15.79 34.42
C LYS A 849 -18.52 -15.51 34.92
N HIS A 850 -17.52 -16.11 34.29
CA HIS A 850 -16.10 -15.97 34.61
C HIS A 850 -15.30 -15.34 33.45
N TRP A 851 -16.00 -14.81 32.43
CA TRP A 851 -15.41 -14.18 31.26
C TRP A 851 -15.19 -12.68 31.48
N PHE A 852 -13.99 -12.21 31.16
CA PHE A 852 -13.55 -10.83 31.36
C PHE A 852 -12.83 -10.33 30.11
N PHE A 853 -13.37 -9.28 29.46
CA PHE A 853 -12.83 -8.77 28.18
C PHE A 853 -12.45 -7.28 28.23
N THR A 854 -13.23 -6.45 28.92
CA THR A 854 -12.96 -5.00 29.04
C THR A 854 -12.41 -4.60 30.40
N SER A 855 -12.40 -5.52 31.36
CA SER A 855 -11.92 -5.28 32.72
C SER A 855 -11.52 -6.59 33.36
N CYS A 856 -10.47 -6.58 34.17
CA CYS A 856 -10.04 -7.76 34.92
C CYS A 856 -10.94 -8.09 36.11
N PRO A 857 -10.96 -9.37 36.56
CA PRO A 857 -11.58 -9.72 37.83
C PRO A 857 -10.99 -8.88 38.97
N ARG A 858 -11.84 -8.48 39.91
CA ARG A 858 -11.41 -7.68 41.07
C ARG A 858 -10.44 -8.43 41.97
N CYS A 859 -10.59 -9.76 42.04
CA CYS A 859 -9.69 -10.62 42.80
C CYS A 859 -8.47 -10.96 41.96
N ASN A 860 -7.27 -10.60 42.44
CA ASN A 860 -6.02 -10.89 41.76
C ASN A 860 -4.91 -11.25 42.78
N CYS A 861 -4.99 -12.42 43.40
CA CYS A 861 -3.97 -12.89 44.35
C CYS A 861 -2.96 -13.85 43.73
N ASN A 862 -2.93 -13.92 42.39
CA ASN A 862 -2.04 -14.78 41.62
C ASN A 862 -2.03 -16.25 42.07
N GLY A 863 -3.12 -16.75 42.68
CA GLY A 863 -3.16 -18.12 43.21
C GLY A 863 -2.47 -18.36 44.55
N HIS A 864 -1.92 -17.32 45.17
CA HIS A 864 -1.13 -17.42 46.41
C HIS A 864 -1.87 -16.92 47.65
N SER A 865 -3.11 -16.46 47.49
CA SER A 865 -4.03 -16.13 48.57
C SER A 865 -5.47 -16.14 48.06
N TYR A 866 -6.45 -16.02 48.96
CA TYR A 866 -7.87 -15.87 48.63
C TYR A 866 -8.32 -14.42 48.82
N CYS A 867 -9.32 -13.98 48.05
CA CYS A 867 -9.96 -12.68 48.25
C CYS A 867 -11.21 -12.80 49.13
N ASN A 868 -11.12 -12.35 50.38
CA ASN A 868 -12.24 -12.43 51.34
C ASN A 868 -13.42 -11.51 50.98
N ASP A 869 -13.16 -10.37 50.35
CA ASP A 869 -14.14 -9.38 49.89
C ASP A 869 -14.19 -9.26 48.36
N GLN A 870 -13.69 -10.27 47.65
CA GLN A 870 -13.52 -10.31 46.19
C GLN A 870 -12.53 -9.27 45.61
N GLN A 871 -11.80 -8.51 46.43
CA GLN A 871 -10.88 -7.48 45.96
C GLN A 871 -9.49 -7.55 46.62
N HIS A 872 -9.42 -7.78 47.93
CA HIS A 872 -8.18 -7.75 48.69
C HIS A 872 -7.70 -9.16 49.03
N CYS A 873 -6.41 -9.40 48.79
CA CYS A 873 -5.76 -10.65 49.15
C CYS A 873 -5.57 -10.78 50.65
N GLU A 874 -5.90 -11.94 51.19
CA GLU A 874 -5.58 -12.26 52.58
C GLU A 874 -4.06 -12.27 52.76
N GLN A 875 -3.59 -11.56 53.79
CA GLN A 875 -2.17 -11.45 54.12
C GLN A 875 -1.88 -12.22 55.41
N PRO A 876 -0.72 -12.88 55.54
CA PRO A 876 0.39 -12.93 54.58
C PRO A 876 0.17 -13.91 53.42
N CYS A 877 0.73 -13.60 52.25
CA CYS A 877 0.69 -14.48 51.08
C CYS A 877 1.37 -15.85 51.31
N ASN A 878 0.83 -16.89 50.66
CA ASN A 878 1.36 -18.25 50.67
C ASN A 878 2.49 -18.44 49.65
N ASN A 879 3.03 -19.66 49.53
CA ASN A 879 3.99 -20.06 48.48
C ASN A 879 5.22 -19.16 48.32
N LEU A 880 5.71 -18.59 49.43
CA LEU A 880 6.92 -17.75 49.47
C LEU A 880 6.78 -16.45 48.67
N THR A 881 5.55 -15.95 48.51
CA THR A 881 5.28 -14.67 47.86
C THR A 881 5.02 -13.55 48.86
N THR A 882 4.91 -12.33 48.35
CA THR A 882 4.64 -11.09 49.05
C THR A 882 4.04 -10.07 48.08
N GLY A 883 3.60 -8.92 48.59
CA GLY A 883 2.92 -7.88 47.81
C GLY A 883 1.41 -7.85 48.07
N VAL A 884 0.77 -6.78 47.64
CA VAL A 884 -0.68 -6.57 47.84
C VAL A 884 -1.53 -7.59 47.09
N HIS A 885 -0.99 -8.14 46.01
CA HIS A 885 -1.60 -9.12 45.11
C HIS A 885 -0.82 -10.45 45.11
N CYS A 886 0.07 -10.65 46.07
CA CYS A 886 0.98 -11.80 46.14
C CYS A 886 1.81 -11.99 44.85
N GLU A 887 2.13 -10.88 44.21
CA GLU A 887 2.68 -10.79 42.85
C GLU A 887 4.22 -10.80 42.80
N LYS A 888 4.88 -10.84 43.96
CA LYS A 888 6.35 -10.83 44.06
C LYS A 888 6.84 -11.98 44.90
N CYS A 889 8.01 -12.52 44.58
CA CYS A 889 8.70 -13.43 45.47
C CYS A 889 9.16 -12.69 46.74
N ARG A 890 9.03 -13.36 47.89
CA ARG A 890 9.52 -12.85 49.16
C ARG A 890 11.04 -12.68 49.11
N THR A 891 11.58 -11.74 49.86
CA THR A 891 13.02 -11.49 49.97
C THR A 891 13.80 -12.79 50.22
N GLY A 892 14.86 -13.04 49.44
CA GLY A 892 15.64 -14.28 49.47
C GLY A 892 15.14 -15.38 48.53
N TYR A 893 14.11 -15.08 47.73
CA TYR A 893 13.55 -15.94 46.70
C TYR A 893 13.39 -15.16 45.38
N TRP A 894 13.41 -15.87 44.25
CA TRP A 894 13.30 -15.31 42.90
C TRP A 894 12.41 -16.18 42.02
N GLY A 895 11.92 -15.62 40.92
CA GLY A 895 11.02 -16.26 39.97
C GLY A 895 9.81 -15.39 39.63
N ASN A 896 8.89 -15.93 38.85
CA ASN A 896 7.66 -15.25 38.47
C ASN A 896 6.46 -15.93 39.16
N PRO A 897 5.87 -15.35 40.22
CA PRO A 897 4.72 -15.91 40.94
C PRO A 897 3.37 -15.60 40.29
N ILE A 898 3.34 -14.89 39.16
CA ILE A 898 2.09 -14.50 38.51
C ILE A 898 1.28 -15.74 38.11
N ASN A 899 -0.03 -15.69 38.36
CA ASN A 899 -1.01 -16.72 37.99
C ASN A 899 -0.60 -18.17 38.37
N GLY A 900 -0.22 -18.37 39.63
CA GLY A 900 0.13 -19.68 40.18
C GLY A 900 1.57 -20.09 39.92
N GLY A 901 2.41 -19.14 39.49
CA GLY A 901 3.84 -19.31 39.33
C GLY A 901 4.56 -19.68 40.63
N LYS A 902 5.86 -19.96 40.56
CA LYS A 902 6.61 -20.48 41.72
C LYS A 902 7.85 -19.63 41.99
N CYS A 903 8.08 -19.37 43.27
CA CYS A 903 9.30 -18.75 43.77
C CYS A 903 10.28 -19.82 44.24
N GLN A 904 11.54 -19.65 43.87
CA GLN A 904 12.65 -20.52 44.25
C GLN A 904 13.62 -19.76 45.15
N ARG A 905 14.31 -20.47 46.05
CA ARG A 905 15.28 -19.85 46.95
C ARG A 905 16.48 -19.34 46.15
N CYS A 906 17.03 -18.19 46.52
CA CYS A 906 18.31 -17.73 46.00
C CYS A 906 19.40 -18.76 46.33
N ASP A 907 20.09 -19.26 45.30
CA ASP A 907 21.24 -20.13 45.44
C ASP A 907 22.51 -19.35 45.15
N CYS A 908 23.11 -18.83 46.22
CA CYS A 908 24.30 -17.98 46.17
C CYS A 908 25.53 -18.66 46.78
N ASN A 909 25.53 -20.00 46.82
CA ASN A 909 26.65 -20.83 47.31
C ASN A 909 27.15 -20.45 48.72
N GLY A 910 26.27 -19.93 49.58
CA GLY A 910 26.63 -19.46 50.93
C GLY A 910 27.40 -18.13 50.99
N GLN A 911 27.67 -17.50 49.85
CA GLN A 911 28.43 -16.24 49.71
C GLN A 911 27.52 -15.00 49.54
N GLY A 912 26.21 -15.20 49.67
CA GLY A 912 25.17 -14.17 49.64
C GLY A 912 23.82 -14.74 50.11
N VAL A 913 22.90 -13.87 50.53
CA VAL A 913 21.54 -14.25 50.97
C VAL A 913 20.47 -13.69 50.03
N TYR A 914 20.81 -12.64 49.28
CA TYR A 914 19.89 -11.94 48.38
C TYR A 914 20.27 -12.18 46.93
N CYS A 915 19.26 -12.25 46.08
CA CYS A 915 19.42 -12.30 44.64
C CYS A 915 18.38 -11.39 43.97
N HIS A 916 18.64 -11.08 42.71
CA HIS A 916 17.74 -10.31 41.87
C HIS A 916 16.40 -11.07 41.72
N PRO A 917 15.26 -10.42 41.97
CA PRO A 917 13.96 -11.10 42.10
C PRO A 917 13.50 -11.81 40.82
N ASP A 918 13.85 -11.31 39.63
CA ASP A 918 13.43 -11.91 38.37
C ASP A 918 14.44 -12.90 37.77
N THR A 919 15.75 -12.67 37.98
CA THR A 919 16.82 -13.40 37.29
C THR A 919 17.57 -14.38 38.19
N GLY A 920 17.38 -14.29 39.51
CA GLY A 920 18.09 -15.12 40.48
C GLY A 920 19.57 -14.77 40.66
N LYS A 921 20.08 -13.73 40.00
CA LYS A 921 21.47 -13.29 40.11
C LYS A 921 21.80 -12.81 41.52
N CYS A 922 22.77 -13.43 42.15
CA CYS A 922 23.10 -13.19 43.54
C CYS A 922 23.87 -11.88 43.77
N TYR A 923 23.55 -11.23 44.88
CA TYR A 923 24.35 -10.11 45.41
C TYR A 923 25.41 -10.67 46.35
N CYS A 924 26.62 -10.88 45.83
CA CYS A 924 27.73 -11.47 46.59
C CYS A 924 28.21 -10.52 47.68
N THR A 925 28.19 -11.00 48.93
CA THR A 925 28.57 -10.21 50.11
C THR A 925 30.05 -10.32 50.45
N THR A 926 30.73 -11.35 49.93
CA THR A 926 32.14 -11.62 50.20
C THR A 926 33.04 -10.92 49.18
N LYS A 927 33.97 -10.09 49.68
CA LYS A 927 34.88 -9.31 48.83
C LYS A 927 35.77 -10.22 47.97
N GLY A 928 35.85 -9.92 46.68
CA GLY A 928 36.64 -10.69 45.71
C GLY A 928 35.93 -11.91 45.12
N ILE A 929 34.63 -12.09 45.42
CA ILE A 929 33.76 -13.13 44.83
C ILE A 929 32.75 -12.47 43.89
N VAL A 930 32.60 -13.02 42.69
CA VAL A 930 31.72 -12.59 41.60
C VAL A 930 31.06 -13.82 40.93
N GLY A 931 30.24 -13.59 39.90
CA GLY A 931 29.48 -14.64 39.23
C GLY A 931 27.98 -14.54 39.55
N ASP A 932 27.15 -15.13 38.69
CA ASP A 932 25.69 -15.02 38.81
C ASP A 932 25.15 -15.73 40.06
N HIS A 933 25.91 -16.67 40.62
CA HIS A 933 25.63 -17.42 41.85
C HIS A 933 26.77 -17.30 42.89
N CYS A 934 27.63 -16.29 42.77
CA CYS A 934 28.81 -16.09 43.62
C CYS A 934 29.80 -17.27 43.60
N GLU A 935 29.99 -17.86 42.43
CA GLU A 935 30.77 -19.07 42.20
C GLU A 935 32.17 -18.82 41.63
N LYS A 936 32.57 -17.55 41.41
CA LYS A 936 33.85 -17.20 40.79
C LYS A 936 34.64 -16.19 41.63
N CYS A 937 35.96 -16.23 41.54
CA CYS A 937 36.81 -15.17 42.07
C CYS A 937 36.93 -14.02 41.06
N ASP A 938 37.05 -12.80 41.57
CA ASP A 938 37.28 -11.61 40.77
C ASP A 938 38.74 -11.54 40.30
N SER A 939 39.04 -12.27 39.23
CA SER A 939 40.37 -12.31 38.64
C SER A 939 40.83 -10.96 38.07
N GLN A 940 39.90 -10.06 37.75
CA GLN A 940 40.24 -8.70 37.29
C GLN A 940 40.85 -7.86 38.40
N ASN A 941 40.48 -8.15 39.66
CA ASN A 941 41.03 -7.52 40.86
C ASN A 941 42.03 -8.42 41.60
N HIS A 942 42.70 -9.34 40.88
CA HIS A 942 43.73 -10.25 41.39
C HIS A 942 43.28 -11.26 42.47
N TYR A 943 41.99 -11.55 42.59
CA TYR A 943 41.52 -12.60 43.49
C TYR A 943 41.58 -13.97 42.82
N HIS A 944 42.19 -14.95 43.49
CA HIS A 944 42.39 -16.33 43.03
C HIS A 944 41.90 -17.35 44.07
N GLY A 945 41.45 -18.50 43.61
CA GLY A 945 40.94 -19.58 44.48
C GLY A 945 39.69 -20.24 43.91
N ASP A 946 39.04 -21.06 44.75
CA ASP A 946 37.76 -21.72 44.45
C ASP A 946 36.75 -21.34 45.55
N PRO A 947 35.83 -20.40 45.30
CA PRO A 947 34.87 -19.92 46.30
C PRO A 947 33.81 -20.97 46.67
N LEU A 948 33.70 -22.07 45.92
CA LEU A 948 32.80 -23.18 46.24
C LEU A 948 33.39 -24.15 47.27
N LYS A 949 34.73 -24.17 47.40
CA LYS A 949 35.46 -25.02 48.36
C LYS A 949 36.12 -24.23 49.50
N GLY A 950 36.05 -22.90 49.46
CA GLY A 950 36.71 -22.01 50.40
C GLY A 950 36.38 -20.54 50.14
N SER A 951 37.40 -19.68 50.15
CA SER A 951 37.27 -18.26 49.81
C SER A 951 38.19 -17.92 48.63
N CYS A 952 37.97 -16.75 48.04
CA CYS A 952 38.94 -16.13 47.16
C CYS A 952 40.00 -15.41 48.01
N TYR A 953 41.25 -15.46 47.57
CA TYR A 953 42.41 -14.83 48.21
C TYR A 953 43.09 -13.91 47.20
N TYR A 954 43.61 -12.78 47.68
CA TYR A 954 44.34 -11.80 46.85
C TYR A 954 45.79 -12.23 46.65
#